data_AF-A0A5C5UYV3-F1
#
_entry.id   AF-A0A5C5UYV3-F1
#
_cell.length_a   1.000
_cell.length_b   1.000
_cell.length_c   1.000
_cell.angle_alpha   90.00
_cell.angle_beta   90.00
_cell.angle_gamma   90.00
#
_symmetry.space_group_name_H-M   'P 1'
#
loop_
_entity.id
_entity.type
_entity.pdbx_description
1 polymer ?
#
loop_
_entity_poly.entity_id
_entity_poly.type
_entity_poly.pdbx_seq_one_letter_code
_entity_poly.pdbx_strand_id
1 'polypeptide(L)'
;MITAIAWVGPMIWRATWQAAILALVVTILVRCCGERLAAKWRFLLWGVVLLRLVCVVTPASPWSLFNLTRWETAEPAQVVQQEPPRVVTVRAPVGQSPAPPIDEPPPTENLADPASPAKPSEAALSPFPVADSPAAPPQTSWFDFGDLVGWLSLIWLLGVVISVAQLALASWLLRRRLSACRPIEDSVLLARYDEICRQVGLRRLPQLLVTPEPLSPCVVGTWAPRVILPEAVVTEATQERLDHVLAHELAHLRRGDLWTNWLLLAGRALHWFNPIAWWAFVEMQAEREAACDEIAVATLQDSDRASYADTLIELAASFSASGIAPGLVGLFTSKSRLQARVERLLNSPASPLRASVAMLLLAVTGLLGLTDASPRAVAQSSAELTPSEKRETGGDHVIRGTCVDEQDRAPLKGITVTLYRLRGQAGTPEQIGATLTDVEGKFEFAGLEPPRLGHRLDYLQYDCVATAPGWPVGKTFYDQIDGQMIPTIRMTKETTSLRGIVTDADGLPIAGATVCPYAAYNRPLPQMAAAKTDELGAFRIDGIGVFRWSEDKLVPTRVSIRHPDYPPGSGESETLPAVILATMPKGCVVQGKVIDGETGQPVAGVEVTASTKSYTSPPQTVATDAAGKFRMVVAEDNYVFRVGAKDRVAVALGEQDCSAGQVVNLPDFVLMRGGLIEGRVIDTSTGEPIAQNQSGKPLLVGLFGPAELSSQLASASVLATVDPQGRFQMRAAPGDNFPYVFNMHADRISWDTEKQPPVIVKAGETTHYDLTITPAVLPEEKVKAAEALIARLPEDKGERTSEILRELREPNGDAFEDCERWTRLVRELVKIGPAAVPQITAELDQADDENRLRKLSFALRAIGDPSAVPALIRAIPRTLRRPSSDCGIKVVDQGLNQFMQKHDLDEQDRGSDFGYGRPVREVFGALQKLTGQDFDDKSVYSIHLSEDPRRQEMQRRRYERQAEGWRTWWEENWRSLTQDASLANVGLRLTETPVVSQPELLGPTAKSGDGVIGMRLSPLREKGKYVDYFIDLDTGEQPRPPQAFVKPDAPPTETEVAAWAAQQGIDLICVPYKTAAGKEMLALKAIGMKVRELSPSELRNLDKILATGKLPAGQPAGELLIHVDAETKQRNPDVDSAFLFTTKEGSLGLIETRMYGRGRSSAASLFDPNGDAAGPTSRSVLFDMHEIIP
;
A
#
# COMPACT_ATOMS: atom_id res chain seq x y z
N MET A 1 -6.04 24.89 42.09
CA MET A 1 -4.99 24.52 41.10
C MET A 1 -5.50 23.45 40.14
N ILE A 2 -6.02 22.31 40.63
CA ILE A 2 -6.65 21.24 39.80
C ILE A 2 -7.81 21.79 38.94
N THR A 3 -8.67 22.64 39.51
CA THR A 3 -9.76 23.31 38.77
C THR A 3 -9.31 24.26 37.67
N ALA A 4 -8.09 24.84 37.74
CA ALA A 4 -7.57 25.71 36.69
C ALA A 4 -6.92 24.90 35.55
N ILE A 5 -6.33 23.74 35.85
CA ILE A 5 -5.71 22.86 34.86
C ILE A 5 -6.79 22.08 34.09
N ALA A 6 -7.92 21.74 34.74
CA ALA A 6 -9.06 21.08 34.11
C ALA A 6 -9.69 21.87 32.95
N TRP A 7 -9.53 23.20 32.91
CA TRP A 7 -9.99 24.04 31.79
C TRP A 7 -9.05 23.96 30.57
N VAL A 8 -7.76 23.70 30.78
CA VAL A 8 -6.74 23.73 29.74
C VAL A 8 -6.73 22.42 28.92
N GLY A 9 -7.00 21.29 29.57
CA GLY A 9 -7.03 19.96 28.93
C GLY A 9 -7.93 19.88 27.68
N PRO A 10 -9.23 20.26 27.77
CA PRO A 10 -10.13 20.25 26.61
C PRO A 10 -9.69 21.18 25.48
N MET A 11 -9.03 22.30 25.80
CA MET A 11 -8.56 23.26 24.78
C MET A 11 -7.33 22.74 24.04
N ILE A 12 -6.42 22.04 24.74
CA ILE A 12 -5.26 21.40 24.11
C ILE A 12 -5.69 20.21 23.25
N TRP A 13 -6.69 19.45 23.72
CA TRP A 13 -7.29 18.39 22.91
C TRP A 13 -7.90 18.96 21.64
N ARG A 14 -8.63 20.09 21.74
CA ARG A 14 -9.17 20.80 20.57
C ARG A 14 -8.08 21.24 19.59
N ALA A 15 -7.06 21.93 20.07
CA ALA A 15 -5.94 22.36 19.25
C ALA A 15 -5.23 21.18 18.57
N THR A 16 -5.15 20.01 19.23
CA THR A 16 -4.50 18.81 18.72
C THR A 16 -5.19 18.25 17.48
N TRP A 17 -6.50 17.98 17.55
CA TRP A 17 -7.20 17.40 16.40
C TRP A 17 -7.38 18.43 15.27
N GLN A 18 -7.58 19.71 15.61
CA GLN A 18 -7.68 20.78 14.62
C GLN A 18 -6.36 20.97 13.85
N ALA A 19 -5.23 20.91 14.55
CA ALA A 19 -3.92 20.94 13.92
C ALA A 19 -3.64 19.68 13.09
N ALA A 20 -4.18 18.52 13.44
CA ALA A 20 -4.04 17.30 12.64
C ALA A 20 -4.72 17.42 11.27
N ILE A 21 -5.94 17.96 11.24
CA ILE A 21 -6.64 18.26 9.98
C ILE A 21 -5.84 19.27 9.16
N LEU A 22 -5.36 20.33 9.80
CA LEU A 22 -4.57 21.36 9.12
C LEU A 22 -3.23 20.83 8.59
N ALA A 23 -2.56 19.94 9.33
CA ALA A 23 -1.34 19.27 8.89
C ALA A 23 -1.58 18.40 7.65
N LEU A 24 -2.72 17.70 7.58
CA LEU A 24 -3.11 16.92 6.41
C LEU A 24 -3.35 17.83 5.19
N VAL A 25 -4.07 18.94 5.37
CA VAL A 25 -4.32 19.93 4.30
C VAL A 25 -3.01 20.52 3.78
N VAL A 26 -2.11 20.95 4.67
CA VAL A 26 -0.80 21.47 4.30
C VAL A 26 0.02 20.41 3.57
N THR A 27 -0.04 19.16 3.99
CA THR A 27 0.67 18.05 3.32
C THR A 27 0.16 17.81 1.91
N ILE A 28 -1.16 17.80 1.72
CA ILE A 28 -1.77 17.69 0.39
C ILE A 28 -1.34 18.87 -0.48
N LEU A 29 -1.40 20.11 0.03
CA LEU A 29 -0.96 21.30 -0.70
C LEU A 29 0.52 21.23 -1.10
N VAL A 30 1.41 20.87 -0.16
CA VAL A 30 2.85 20.74 -0.42
C VAL A 30 3.12 19.62 -1.44
N ARG A 31 2.38 18.50 -1.39
CA ARG A 31 2.56 17.38 -2.32
C ARG A 31 1.98 17.66 -3.71
N CYS A 32 0.82 18.30 -3.80
CA CYS A 32 0.17 18.67 -5.07
C CYS A 32 0.89 19.82 -5.78
N CYS A 33 1.38 20.83 -5.04
CA CYS A 33 2.19 21.89 -5.63
C CYS A 33 3.64 21.46 -5.89
N GLY A 34 4.08 20.38 -5.25
CA GLY A 34 5.41 19.79 -5.40
C GLY A 34 6.54 20.80 -5.23
N GLU A 35 7.61 20.64 -6.01
CA GLU A 35 8.77 21.55 -6.02
C GLU A 35 8.49 22.89 -6.75
N ARG A 36 7.30 23.08 -7.33
CA ARG A 36 6.92 24.35 -7.96
C ARG A 36 6.69 25.45 -6.90
N LEU A 37 6.41 25.07 -5.66
CA LEU A 37 6.31 25.98 -4.53
C LEU A 37 7.68 26.10 -3.85
N ALA A 38 8.27 27.30 -3.83
CA ALA A 38 9.58 27.53 -3.19
C ALA A 38 9.55 27.10 -1.70
N ALA A 39 10.67 26.58 -1.18
CA ALA A 39 10.74 26.04 0.17
C ALA A 39 10.29 27.04 1.25
N LYS A 40 10.54 28.35 1.03
CA LYS A 40 10.07 29.42 1.93
C LYS A 40 8.54 29.42 2.13
N TRP A 41 7.76 29.11 1.09
CA TRP A 41 6.30 29.11 1.17
C TRP A 41 5.78 27.82 1.79
N ARG A 42 6.42 26.68 1.51
CA ARG A 42 6.15 25.40 2.18
C ARG A 42 6.39 25.51 3.67
N PHE A 43 7.51 26.12 4.07
CA PHE A 43 7.81 26.43 5.46
C PHE A 43 6.75 27.32 6.11
N LEU A 44 6.27 28.37 5.42
CA LEU A 44 5.22 29.25 5.96
C LEU A 44 3.86 28.55 6.11
N LEU A 45 3.51 27.62 5.21
CA LEU A 45 2.29 26.81 5.32
C LEU A 45 2.34 25.90 6.57
N TRP A 46 3.47 25.23 6.80
CA TRP A 46 3.69 24.49 8.05
C TRP A 46 3.70 25.39 9.29
N GLY A 47 4.11 26.65 9.13
CA GLY A 47 3.98 27.68 10.16
C GLY A 47 2.54 27.92 10.62
N VAL A 48 1.54 27.76 9.75
CA VAL A 48 0.11 27.87 10.12
C VAL A 48 -0.30 26.72 11.06
N VAL A 49 0.19 25.51 10.81
CA VAL A 49 -0.03 24.33 11.69
C VAL A 49 0.60 24.56 13.05
N LEU A 50 1.85 25.04 13.08
CA LEU A 50 2.54 25.39 14.32
C LEU A 50 1.78 26.48 15.09
N LEU A 51 1.31 27.51 14.39
CA LEU A 51 0.54 28.59 15.01
C LEU A 51 -0.78 28.06 15.59
N ARG A 52 -1.44 27.10 14.94
CA ARG A 52 -2.64 26.44 15.49
C ARG A 52 -2.34 25.61 16.73
N LEU A 53 -1.22 24.88 16.75
CA LEU A 53 -0.80 24.08 17.91
C LEU A 53 -0.45 24.95 19.13
N VAL A 54 0.08 26.15 18.91
CA VAL A 54 0.48 27.08 19.97
C VAL A 54 -0.67 28.01 20.39
N CYS A 55 -1.52 28.44 19.45
CA CYS A 55 -2.68 29.29 19.71
C CYS A 55 -3.91 28.47 20.10
N VAL A 56 -4.06 28.28 21.40
CA VAL A 56 -5.15 27.52 22.04
C VAL A 56 -6.52 28.22 21.93
N VAL A 57 -6.54 29.53 21.66
CA VAL A 57 -7.77 30.33 21.48
C VAL A 57 -7.70 31.08 20.16
N THR A 58 -8.72 30.92 19.32
CA THR A 58 -8.83 31.60 18.02
C THR A 58 -10.21 32.22 17.83
N PRO A 59 -10.34 33.29 17.03
CA PRO A 59 -11.63 33.94 16.80
C PRO A 59 -12.56 33.02 16.01
N ALA A 60 -13.84 33.00 16.38
CA ALA A 60 -14.86 32.25 15.65
C ALA A 60 -15.19 32.93 14.32
N SER A 61 -15.30 32.16 13.23
CA SER A 61 -15.59 32.67 11.89
C SER A 61 -16.55 31.75 11.14
N PRO A 62 -17.49 32.29 10.34
CA PRO A 62 -18.32 31.50 9.43
C PRO A 62 -17.51 30.76 8.35
N TRP A 63 -16.27 31.19 8.12
CA TRP A 63 -15.35 30.62 7.14
C TRP A 63 -14.32 29.66 7.75
N SER A 64 -14.43 29.32 9.03
CA SER A 64 -13.56 28.30 9.64
C SER A 64 -13.80 26.92 9.02
N LEU A 65 -12.72 26.18 8.73
CA LEU A 65 -12.79 24.75 8.37
C LEU A 65 -13.47 23.92 9.46
N PHE A 66 -13.40 24.37 10.71
CA PHE A 66 -13.95 23.65 11.85
C PHE A 66 -15.46 23.85 12.01
N ASN A 67 -16.12 24.68 11.16
CA ASN A 67 -17.58 24.66 11.04
C ASN A 67 -18.13 23.33 10.49
N LEU A 68 -17.29 22.55 9.80
CA LEU A 68 -17.61 21.21 9.29
C LEU A 68 -17.55 20.13 10.39
N THR A 69 -16.86 20.43 11.49
CA THR A 69 -16.62 19.53 12.63
C THR A 69 -17.26 20.11 13.89
N ARG A 70 -18.59 20.25 13.92
CA ARG A 70 -19.30 20.62 15.16
C ARG A 70 -19.38 19.40 16.07
N TRP A 71 -18.35 19.22 16.89
CA TRP A 71 -18.47 18.43 18.12
C TRP A 71 -19.20 19.30 19.14
N GLU A 72 -20.47 18.98 19.43
CA GLU A 72 -21.22 19.61 20.50
C GLU A 72 -20.45 19.42 21.82
N THR A 73 -19.78 20.46 22.28
CA THR A 73 -19.78 20.70 23.71
C THR A 73 -20.99 21.56 23.96
N ALA A 74 -22.08 20.94 24.41
CA ALA A 74 -23.06 21.64 25.20
C ALA A 74 -22.29 22.26 26.37
N GLU A 75 -22.01 23.57 26.31
CA GLU A 75 -21.75 24.27 27.56
C GLU A 75 -22.98 24.03 28.45
N PRO A 76 -22.81 23.66 29.72
CA PRO A 76 -23.93 23.53 30.62
C PRO A 76 -24.68 24.86 30.56
N ALA A 77 -25.94 24.80 30.11
CA ALA A 77 -26.80 25.96 30.06
C ALA A 77 -26.68 26.65 31.41
N GLN A 78 -26.13 27.87 31.44
CA GLN A 78 -26.25 28.69 32.63
C GLN A 78 -27.74 28.74 32.91
N VAL A 79 -28.14 28.19 34.07
CA VAL A 79 -29.49 28.28 34.58
C VAL A 79 -29.74 29.76 34.83
N VAL A 80 -30.16 30.47 33.78
CA VAL A 80 -30.81 31.76 33.93
C VAL A 80 -32.10 31.43 34.65
N GLN A 81 -32.17 31.81 35.93
CA GLN A 81 -33.41 31.76 36.70
C GLN A 81 -34.47 32.54 35.93
N GLN A 82 -35.39 31.83 35.28
CA GLN A 82 -36.58 32.45 34.71
C GLN A 82 -37.49 32.83 35.88
N GLU A 83 -37.65 34.14 36.11
CA GLU A 83 -38.78 34.66 36.88
C GLU A 83 -40.09 34.21 36.21
N PRO A 84 -41.13 33.88 37.00
CA PRO A 84 -42.41 33.44 36.45
C PRO A 84 -43.08 34.57 35.64
N PRO A 85 -43.76 34.25 34.52
CA PRO A 85 -44.26 35.25 33.59
C PRO A 85 -45.40 36.08 34.18
N ARG A 86 -45.28 37.40 34.05
CA ARG A 86 -46.31 38.39 34.36
C ARG A 86 -47.39 38.35 33.26
N VAL A 87 -48.60 37.95 33.63
CA VAL A 87 -49.76 37.90 32.73
C VAL A 87 -50.13 39.33 32.29
N VAL A 88 -49.99 39.63 31.00
CA VAL A 88 -50.51 40.85 30.38
C VAL A 88 -51.64 40.45 29.42
N THR A 89 -52.86 40.79 29.79
CA THR A 89 -54.07 40.57 29.00
C THR A 89 -54.18 41.62 27.90
N VAL A 90 -54.17 41.23 26.62
CA VAL A 90 -54.46 42.13 25.49
C VAL A 90 -55.84 41.81 24.91
N ARG A 91 -56.71 42.83 24.89
CA ARG A 91 -58.06 42.84 24.31
C ARG A 91 -58.01 42.80 22.78
N ALA A 92 -58.89 42.00 22.17
CA ALA A 92 -59.23 42.07 20.74
C ALA A 92 -60.35 43.10 20.48
N PRO A 93 -60.38 43.78 19.31
CA PRO A 93 -61.45 44.71 18.95
C PRO A 93 -62.64 44.01 18.28
N VAL A 94 -63.84 44.53 18.56
CA VAL A 94 -65.15 44.06 18.11
C VAL A 94 -65.58 44.74 16.80
N GLY A 95 -66.25 43.99 15.92
CA GLY A 95 -67.02 44.51 14.79
C GLY A 95 -68.17 43.59 14.38
N GLN A 96 -69.39 43.93 14.84
CA GLN A 96 -70.76 43.90 14.24
C GLN A 96 -71.03 42.93 13.05
N SER A 97 -72.14 42.20 12.84
CA SER A 97 -73.59 42.23 13.19
C SER A 97 -74.26 41.00 12.47
N PRO A 98 -75.60 40.74 12.45
CA PRO A 98 -76.66 40.76 13.46
C PRO A 98 -77.39 39.38 13.61
N ALA A 99 -78.14 39.20 14.71
CA ALA A 99 -79.09 38.08 14.96
C ALA A 99 -80.49 38.33 14.35
N PRO A 100 -81.40 37.33 14.29
CA PRO A 100 -82.51 37.26 15.27
C PRO A 100 -82.97 35.78 15.60
N PRO A 101 -84.11 35.48 16.29
CA PRO A 101 -84.16 35.28 17.76
C PRO A 101 -85.03 34.07 18.25
N ILE A 102 -85.29 34.01 19.58
CA ILE A 102 -86.44 33.37 20.32
C ILE A 102 -86.23 31.91 20.81
N ASP A 103 -86.55 31.47 22.03
CA ASP A 103 -86.94 32.04 23.35
C ASP A 103 -86.89 30.89 24.39
N GLU A 104 -86.40 31.17 25.62
CA GLU A 104 -86.91 30.90 27.00
C GLU A 104 -87.89 29.72 27.34
N PRO A 105 -88.23 29.36 28.62
CA PRO A 105 -87.72 29.70 29.98
C PRO A 105 -87.73 28.47 31.00
N PRO A 106 -87.54 28.65 32.35
CA PRO A 106 -87.34 27.62 33.40
C PRO A 106 -88.69 27.25 34.13
N PRO A 107 -88.85 26.69 35.37
CA PRO A 107 -87.93 26.47 36.52
C PRO A 107 -88.12 25.19 37.42
N THR A 108 -87.26 25.11 38.46
CA THR A 108 -87.46 24.57 39.85
C THR A 108 -87.67 23.07 40.16
N GLU A 109 -86.76 22.59 41.04
CA GLU A 109 -86.92 21.68 42.20
C GLU A 109 -88.11 20.72 42.30
N ASN A 110 -87.83 19.41 42.43
CA ASN A 110 -88.03 18.68 43.71
C ASN A 110 -87.62 17.19 43.64
N LEU A 111 -86.93 16.77 44.70
CA LEU A 111 -87.11 15.55 45.51
C LEU A 111 -87.47 14.22 44.83
N ALA A 112 -86.55 13.25 44.91
CA ALA A 112 -86.69 11.99 45.67
C ALA A 112 -85.96 10.81 44.99
N ASP A 113 -85.08 10.19 45.78
CA ASP A 113 -84.48 8.85 45.69
C ASP A 113 -85.44 7.73 45.24
N PRO A 114 -84.97 6.54 44.78
CA PRO A 114 -83.72 5.89 45.20
C PRO A 114 -82.87 5.22 44.09
N ALA A 115 -81.55 5.11 44.30
CA ALA A 115 -80.81 3.84 44.32
C ALA A 115 -79.30 4.02 44.13
N SER A 116 -78.57 3.52 45.14
CA SER A 116 -77.19 3.00 45.09
C SER A 116 -76.05 4.02 44.96
N PRO A 117 -75.34 4.23 46.09
CA PRO A 117 -73.92 3.89 46.04
C PRO A 117 -73.45 3.17 47.30
N ALA A 118 -72.65 2.13 47.10
CA ALA A 118 -71.95 1.43 48.16
C ALA A 118 -70.69 2.20 48.58
N LYS A 119 -70.58 2.47 49.88
CA LYS A 119 -69.32 2.45 50.65
C LYS A 119 -69.42 1.29 51.65
N PRO A 120 -68.29 0.78 52.14
CA PRO A 120 -68.04 0.99 53.57
C PRO A 120 -66.66 1.60 53.88
N SER A 121 -66.63 2.33 54.99
CA SER A 121 -65.51 3.02 55.65
C SER A 121 -65.19 2.33 56.98
N GLU A 122 -63.92 2.42 57.41
CA GLU A 122 -63.39 2.45 58.81
C GLU A 122 -63.67 1.25 59.74
N ALA A 123 -62.81 0.85 60.68
CA ALA A 123 -61.41 1.16 61.05
C ALA A 123 -61.01 0.13 62.14
N ALA A 124 -59.76 -0.34 62.18
CA ALA A 124 -59.05 -0.78 63.39
C ALA A 124 -57.66 -1.43 63.10
N LEU A 125 -56.65 -0.93 63.83
CA LEU A 125 -55.40 -1.58 64.33
C LEU A 125 -54.13 -1.64 63.43
N SER A 126 -53.13 -0.88 63.88
CA SER A 126 -51.71 -0.78 63.50
C SER A 126 -50.90 -2.09 63.73
N PRO A 127 -49.55 -2.11 63.62
CA PRO A 127 -48.64 -1.75 62.51
C PRO A 127 -47.57 -2.84 62.26
N PHE A 128 -47.26 -3.25 61.02
CA PHE A 128 -46.07 -4.07 60.71
C PHE A 128 -45.60 -3.89 59.26
N PRO A 129 -44.31 -4.13 58.99
CA PRO A 129 -43.35 -3.15 58.49
C PRO A 129 -43.50 -2.85 57.00
N VAL A 130 -43.12 -1.63 56.62
CA VAL A 130 -42.83 -1.27 55.24
C VAL A 130 -41.75 -2.22 54.74
N ALA A 131 -42.09 -3.08 53.78
CA ALA A 131 -41.09 -3.80 53.02
C ALA A 131 -40.28 -2.76 52.26
N ASP A 132 -39.01 -2.63 52.64
CA ASP A 132 -37.99 -1.90 51.91
C ASP A 132 -38.05 -2.33 50.44
N SER A 133 -38.50 -1.42 49.57
CA SER A 133 -38.07 -1.48 48.17
C SER A 133 -36.54 -1.44 48.21
N PRO A 134 -35.83 -2.37 47.54
CA PRO A 134 -34.38 -2.32 47.51
C PRO A 134 -34.01 -0.97 46.92
N ALA A 135 -33.37 -0.11 47.73
CA ALA A 135 -32.64 1.03 47.22
C ALA A 135 -31.76 0.48 46.11
N ALA A 136 -31.95 1.00 44.89
CA ALA A 136 -31.03 0.71 43.80
C ALA A 136 -29.62 0.85 44.37
N PRO A 137 -28.72 -0.15 44.18
CA PRO A 137 -27.38 -0.04 44.68
C PRO A 137 -26.85 1.32 44.21
N PRO A 138 -26.15 2.09 45.06
CA PRO A 138 -25.52 3.30 44.60
C PRO A 138 -24.69 2.87 43.39
N GLN A 139 -25.03 3.43 42.22
CA GLN A 139 -24.17 3.37 41.06
C GLN A 139 -22.92 4.14 41.49
N THR A 140 -22.05 3.46 42.23
CA THR A 140 -20.67 3.86 42.39
C THR A 140 -20.12 3.71 40.99
N SER A 141 -20.16 4.81 40.24
CA SER A 141 -19.29 4.96 39.10
C SER A 141 -17.88 4.84 39.66
N TRP A 142 -17.23 3.70 39.42
CA TRP A 142 -15.85 3.48 39.89
C TRP A 142 -14.85 4.42 39.18
N PHE A 143 -15.33 5.28 38.28
CA PHE A 143 -14.65 6.43 37.73
C PHE A 143 -15.62 7.61 37.60
N ASP A 144 -15.43 8.66 38.39
CA ASP A 144 -16.03 9.97 38.10
C ASP A 144 -15.28 10.57 36.90
N PHE A 145 -15.97 10.90 35.82
CA PHE A 145 -15.36 11.41 34.59
C PHE A 145 -14.58 12.72 34.85
N GLY A 146 -14.97 13.46 35.89
CA GLY A 146 -14.24 14.62 36.39
C GLY A 146 -12.86 14.28 36.96
N ASP A 147 -12.73 13.15 37.66
CA ASP A 147 -11.45 12.71 38.24
C ASP A 147 -10.47 12.26 37.16
N LEU A 148 -10.95 11.57 36.11
CA LEU A 148 -10.12 11.17 34.97
C LEU A 148 -9.52 12.38 34.23
N VAL A 149 -10.33 13.42 33.96
CA VAL A 149 -9.85 14.67 33.33
C VAL A 149 -8.84 15.38 34.23
N GLY A 150 -9.02 15.32 35.55
CA GLY A 150 -8.07 15.83 36.54
C GLY A 150 -6.72 15.08 36.52
N TRP A 151 -6.73 13.76 36.49
CA TRP A 151 -5.51 12.94 36.39
C TRP A 151 -4.78 13.13 35.06
N LEU A 152 -5.49 13.14 33.93
CA LEU A 152 -4.90 13.38 32.61
C LEU A 152 -4.26 14.77 32.51
N SER A 153 -4.89 15.78 33.11
CA SER A 153 -4.36 17.13 33.25
C SER A 153 -3.05 17.20 34.03
N LEU A 154 -2.92 16.41 35.11
CA LEU A 154 -1.70 16.31 35.91
C LEU A 154 -0.57 15.59 35.17
N ILE A 155 -0.89 14.50 34.48
CA ILE A 155 0.08 13.75 33.65
C ILE A 155 0.60 14.65 32.53
N TRP A 156 -0.28 15.41 31.87
CA TRP A 156 0.11 16.37 30.86
C TRP A 156 1.08 17.43 31.41
N LEU A 157 0.75 18.04 32.56
CA LEU A 157 1.59 19.06 33.20
C LEU A 157 2.96 18.50 33.58
N LEU A 158 3.00 17.28 34.12
CA LEU A 158 4.26 16.61 34.48
C LEU A 158 5.16 16.44 33.24
N GLY A 159 4.59 16.01 32.10
CA GLY A 159 5.34 15.90 30.86
C GLY A 159 5.84 17.24 30.31
N VAL A 160 5.08 18.32 30.46
CA VAL A 160 5.54 19.69 30.12
C VAL A 160 6.72 20.10 31.00
N VAL A 161 6.64 19.88 32.31
CA VAL A 161 7.71 20.22 33.26
C VAL A 161 8.99 19.45 32.93
N ILE A 162 8.88 18.14 32.64
CA ILE A 162 10.02 17.31 32.24
C ILE A 162 10.63 17.83 30.93
N SER A 163 9.80 18.16 29.93
CA SER A 163 10.26 18.67 28.64
C SER A 163 11.00 20.01 28.78
N VAL A 164 10.48 20.92 29.60
CA VAL A 164 11.12 22.21 29.90
C VAL A 164 12.43 22.01 30.67
N ALA A 165 12.47 21.09 31.63
CA ALA A 165 13.69 20.77 32.37
C ALA A 165 14.79 20.19 31.46
N GLN A 166 14.43 19.30 30.55
CA GLN A 166 15.36 18.75 29.54
C GLN A 166 15.89 19.86 28.62
N LEU A 167 15.02 20.77 28.16
CA LEU A 167 15.42 21.90 27.34
C LEU A 167 16.34 22.87 28.08
N ALA A 168 16.06 23.15 29.36
CA ALA A 168 16.90 23.99 30.20
C ALA A 168 18.27 23.35 30.42
N LEU A 169 18.32 22.04 30.69
CA LEU A 169 19.57 21.29 30.85
C LEU A 169 20.40 21.29 29.55
N ALA A 170 19.78 21.01 28.41
CA ALA A 170 20.47 21.04 27.11
C ALA A 170 20.97 22.44 26.77
N SER A 171 20.17 23.48 27.03
CA SER A 171 20.57 24.88 26.84
C SER A 171 21.75 25.27 27.74
N TRP A 172 21.79 24.76 28.97
CA TRP A 172 22.88 24.97 29.90
C TRP A 172 24.16 24.22 29.49
N LEU A 173 24.04 22.95 29.08
CA LEU A 173 25.14 22.16 28.55
C LEU A 173 25.74 22.79 27.29
N LEU A 174 24.87 23.26 26.38
CA LEU A 174 25.29 23.99 25.19
C LEU A 174 26.04 25.26 25.59
N ARG A 175 25.49 26.10 26.48
CA ARG A 175 26.19 27.30 26.98
C ARG A 175 27.55 27.00 27.59
N ARG A 176 27.70 25.87 28.29
CA ARG A 176 28.99 25.40 28.81
C ARG A 176 29.97 25.06 27.69
N ARG A 177 29.54 24.30 26.67
CA ARG A 177 30.40 23.99 25.51
C ARG A 177 30.78 25.24 24.72
N LEU A 178 29.85 26.18 24.58
CA LEU A 178 30.08 27.47 23.92
C LEU A 178 31.11 28.36 24.63
N SER A 179 31.44 28.09 25.90
CA SER A 179 32.48 28.84 26.60
C SER A 179 33.91 28.52 26.12
N ALA A 180 34.08 27.39 25.42
CA ALA A 180 35.36 26.99 24.81
C ALA A 180 35.61 27.61 23.42
N CYS A 181 34.60 28.26 22.83
CA CYS A 181 34.70 28.88 21.51
C CYS A 181 35.54 30.16 21.55
N ARG A 182 36.33 30.39 20.51
CA ARG A 182 37.20 31.58 20.36
C ARG A 182 36.78 32.40 19.14
N PRO A 183 36.93 33.74 19.14
CA PRO A 183 36.69 34.53 17.93
C PRO A 183 37.72 34.20 16.85
N ILE A 184 37.29 34.22 15.59
CA ILE A 184 38.21 34.13 14.45
C ILE A 184 38.92 35.49 14.27
N GLU A 185 40.24 35.48 14.15
CA GLU A 185 41.08 36.68 14.01
C GLU A 185 41.65 36.85 12.58
N ASP A 186 41.47 35.87 11.69
CA ASP A 186 41.93 35.92 10.30
C ASP A 186 41.23 37.06 9.53
N SER A 187 42.00 38.07 9.13
CA SER A 187 41.49 39.27 8.47
C SER A 187 40.96 39.01 7.05
N VAL A 188 41.50 38.02 6.34
CA VAL A 188 41.06 37.64 4.98
C VAL A 188 39.72 36.94 5.07
N LEU A 189 39.59 35.97 5.98
CA LEU A 189 38.33 35.27 6.22
C LEU A 189 37.24 36.23 6.74
N LEU A 190 37.58 37.14 7.66
CA LEU A 190 36.62 38.14 8.15
C LEU A 190 36.14 39.09 7.05
N ALA A 191 37.01 39.48 6.12
CA ALA A 191 36.63 40.31 4.98
C ALA A 191 35.67 39.56 4.04
N ARG A 192 35.96 38.29 3.74
CA ARG A 192 35.08 37.43 2.93
C ARG A 192 33.73 37.18 3.62
N TYR A 193 33.74 36.94 4.92
CA TYR A 193 32.53 36.75 5.72
C TYR A 193 31.63 37.99 5.76
N ASP A 194 32.22 39.20 5.86
CA ASP A 194 31.48 40.47 5.78
C ASP A 194 30.84 40.68 4.39
N GLU A 195 31.54 40.30 3.33
CA GLU A 195 31.00 40.31 1.96
C GLU A 195 29.79 39.38 1.82
N ILE A 196 29.90 38.12 2.25
CA ILE A 196 28.80 37.15 2.20
C ILE A 196 27.63 37.62 3.08
N CYS A 197 27.89 38.20 4.26
CA CYS A 197 26.84 38.78 5.11
C CYS A 197 26.03 39.86 4.38
N ARG A 198 26.69 40.72 3.59
CA ARG A 198 26.01 41.73 2.78
C ARG A 198 25.24 41.10 1.61
N GLN A 199 25.80 40.09 0.94
CA GLN A 199 25.15 39.39 -0.16
C GLN A 199 23.87 38.66 0.30
N VAL A 200 23.89 38.00 1.46
CA VAL A 200 22.70 37.40 2.10
C VAL A 200 21.68 38.47 2.55
N GLY A 201 22.13 39.71 2.77
CA GLY A 201 21.30 40.87 3.11
C GLY A 201 21.15 41.12 4.60
N LEU A 202 22.14 40.74 5.42
CA LEU A 202 22.18 41.05 6.85
C LEU A 202 22.64 42.49 7.10
N ARG A 203 21.97 43.19 8.02
CA ARG A 203 22.29 44.59 8.40
C ARG A 203 23.37 44.70 9.48
N ARG A 204 23.64 43.61 10.19
CA ARG A 204 24.60 43.55 11.30
C ARG A 204 25.48 42.33 11.10
N LEU A 205 26.78 42.50 11.26
CA LEU A 205 27.76 41.43 11.18
C LEU A 205 27.70 40.59 12.47
N PRO A 206 27.23 39.33 12.42
CA PRO A 206 27.23 38.45 13.59
C PRO A 206 28.67 38.04 13.93
N GLN A 207 28.96 37.84 15.21
CA GLN A 207 30.30 37.42 15.61
C GLN A 207 30.59 36.00 15.09
N LEU A 208 31.73 35.82 14.43
CA LEU A 208 32.22 34.53 13.94
C LEU A 208 33.16 33.90 14.98
N LEU A 209 32.83 32.70 15.44
CA LEU A 209 33.59 31.95 16.44
C LEU A 209 34.06 30.62 15.85
N VAL A 210 35.19 30.13 16.33
CA VAL A 210 35.71 28.79 16.05
C VAL A 210 35.61 27.90 17.29
N THR A 211 35.27 26.63 17.09
CA THR A 211 35.27 25.60 18.13
C THR A 211 36.21 24.46 17.79
N PRO A 212 37.03 23.97 18.74
CA PRO A 212 37.87 22.79 18.55
C PRO A 212 37.08 21.47 18.65
N GLU A 213 35.82 21.50 19.10
CA GLU A 213 34.97 20.31 19.16
C GLU A 213 34.40 19.96 17.77
N PRO A 214 34.21 18.67 17.43
CA PRO A 214 33.67 18.22 16.15
C PRO A 214 32.15 18.39 16.08
N LEU A 215 31.71 19.64 16.26
CA LEU A 215 30.31 20.06 16.11
C LEU A 215 30.05 20.36 14.63
N SER A 216 28.79 20.26 14.18
CA SER A 216 28.42 20.84 12.88
C SER A 216 28.50 22.37 12.96
N PRO A 217 28.78 23.08 11.84
CA PRO A 217 28.52 24.51 11.75
C PRO A 217 27.12 24.83 12.27
N CYS A 218 27.01 25.88 13.07
CA CYS A 218 25.72 26.28 13.63
C CYS A 218 25.66 27.75 14.03
N VAL A 219 24.44 28.26 14.10
CA VAL A 219 24.12 29.59 14.62
C VAL A 219 23.49 29.49 16.00
N VAL A 220 23.97 30.29 16.95
CA VAL A 220 23.45 30.36 18.33
C VAL A 220 23.23 31.79 18.80
N GLY A 221 22.33 31.98 19.77
CA GLY A 221 22.10 33.27 20.43
C GLY A 221 20.97 34.10 19.82
N THR A 222 19.76 34.02 20.39
CA THR A 222 18.55 34.66 19.85
C THR A 222 18.61 36.19 19.78
N TRP A 223 19.22 36.84 20.79
CA TRP A 223 19.30 38.30 20.87
C TRP A 223 20.65 38.87 20.41
N ALA A 224 21.69 38.03 20.43
CA ALA A 224 23.04 38.34 20.00
C ALA A 224 23.57 37.14 19.21
N PRO A 225 23.20 37.02 17.92
CA PRO A 225 23.54 35.87 17.11
C PRO A 225 25.04 35.75 16.88
N ARG A 226 25.53 34.52 16.97
CA ARG A 226 26.92 34.13 16.74
C ARG A 226 26.94 32.94 15.80
N VAL A 227 27.82 32.98 14.81
CA VAL A 227 28.07 31.87 13.88
C VAL A 227 29.27 31.10 14.44
N ILE A 228 29.15 29.78 14.53
CA ILE A 228 30.19 28.91 15.07
C ILE A 228 30.63 27.96 13.97
N LEU A 229 31.92 27.97 13.69
CA LEU A 229 32.56 27.06 12.75
C LEU A 229 33.46 26.07 13.49
N PRO A 230 33.48 24.80 13.07
CA PRO A 230 34.45 23.82 13.56
C PRO A 230 35.83 24.16 13.00
N GLU A 231 36.87 23.97 13.80
CA GLU A 231 38.25 24.24 13.39
C GLU A 231 38.62 23.48 12.10
N ALA A 232 38.20 22.21 11.99
CA ALA A 232 38.38 21.39 10.79
C ALA A 232 37.80 22.03 9.51
N VAL A 233 36.64 22.69 9.59
CA VAL A 233 36.03 23.35 8.41
C VAL A 233 36.84 24.59 8.02
N VAL A 234 37.40 25.31 8.99
CA VAL A 234 38.24 26.48 8.72
C VAL A 234 39.59 26.07 8.14
N THR A 235 40.16 24.95 8.57
CA THR A 235 41.51 24.51 8.15
C THR A 235 41.54 23.63 6.91
N GLU A 236 40.51 22.81 6.68
CA GLU A 236 40.52 21.75 5.64
C GLU A 236 39.62 22.07 4.43
N ALA A 237 38.60 22.94 4.59
CA ALA A 237 37.70 23.25 3.49
C ALA A 237 38.34 24.20 2.46
N THR A 238 38.05 23.98 1.18
CA THR A 238 38.37 24.95 0.14
C THR A 238 37.58 26.25 0.37
N GLN A 239 38.09 27.36 -0.16
CA GLN A 239 37.45 28.67 -0.01
C GLN A 239 36.00 28.68 -0.53
N GLU A 240 35.74 28.00 -1.65
CA GLU A 240 34.39 27.84 -2.22
C GLU A 240 33.46 27.07 -1.27
N ARG A 241 33.93 26.00 -0.64
CA ARG A 241 33.15 25.22 0.34
C ARG A 241 32.87 26.01 1.61
N LEU A 242 33.85 26.78 2.07
CA LEU A 242 33.70 27.67 3.21
C LEU A 242 32.63 28.74 2.95
N ASP A 243 32.61 29.30 1.74
CA ASP A 243 31.59 30.25 1.30
C ASP A 243 30.19 29.61 1.27
N HIS A 244 30.05 28.36 0.77
CA HIS A 244 28.80 27.60 0.81
C HIS A 244 28.28 27.40 2.25
N VAL A 245 29.15 27.02 3.18
CA VAL A 245 28.80 26.84 4.61
C VAL A 245 28.36 28.16 5.22
N LEU A 246 29.14 29.22 5.03
CA LEU A 246 28.83 30.54 5.59
C LEU A 246 27.51 31.09 5.04
N ALA A 247 27.26 30.97 3.74
CA ALA A 247 26.01 31.41 3.12
C ALA A 247 24.79 30.67 3.70
N HIS A 248 24.91 29.36 3.96
CA HIS A 248 23.86 28.56 4.60
C HIS A 248 23.58 28.98 6.04
N GLU A 249 24.62 29.10 6.87
CA GLU A 249 24.47 29.51 8.27
C GLU A 249 23.88 30.94 8.39
N LEU A 250 24.32 31.85 7.53
CA LEU A 250 23.80 33.22 7.48
C LEU A 250 22.34 33.27 6.98
N ALA A 251 21.91 32.31 6.15
CA ALA A 251 20.52 32.19 5.73
C ALA A 251 19.57 31.92 6.92
N HIS A 252 19.99 31.12 7.90
CA HIS A 252 19.23 30.92 9.15
C HIS A 252 19.00 32.24 9.89
N LEU A 253 20.00 33.12 9.93
CA LEU A 253 19.89 34.44 10.55
C LEU A 253 18.99 35.37 9.76
N ARG A 254 19.12 35.39 8.43
CA ARG A 254 18.34 36.22 7.52
C ARG A 254 16.84 35.93 7.63
N ARG A 255 16.49 34.66 7.86
CA ARG A 255 15.12 34.17 8.02
C ARG A 255 14.58 34.24 9.46
N GLY A 256 15.46 34.47 10.43
CA GLY A 256 15.08 34.52 11.84
C GLY A 256 14.79 33.14 12.45
N ASP A 257 15.46 32.10 11.96
CA ASP A 257 15.16 30.70 12.31
C ASP A 257 15.36 30.42 13.81
N LEU A 258 16.21 31.18 14.50
CA LEU A 258 16.38 31.14 15.95
C LEU A 258 15.06 31.36 16.71
N TRP A 259 14.19 32.24 16.23
CA TRP A 259 12.88 32.49 16.84
C TRP A 259 11.89 31.38 16.54
N THR A 260 11.89 30.88 15.31
CA THR A 260 11.06 29.74 14.91
C THR A 260 11.43 28.46 15.66
N ASN A 261 12.71 28.30 16.00
CA ASN A 261 13.20 27.18 16.80
C ASN A 261 12.63 27.23 18.22
N TRP A 262 12.54 28.40 18.85
CA TRP A 262 11.88 28.54 20.15
C TRP A 262 10.39 28.19 20.11
N LEU A 263 9.68 28.58 19.04
CA LEU A 263 8.28 28.21 18.83
C LEU A 263 8.11 26.69 18.65
N LEU A 264 9.00 26.05 17.88
CA LEU A 264 9.02 24.58 17.72
C LEU A 264 9.30 23.86 19.04
N LEU A 265 10.24 24.37 19.85
CA LEU A 265 10.56 23.80 21.16
C LEU A 265 9.40 23.96 22.16
N ALA A 266 8.73 25.11 22.14
CA ALA A 266 7.52 25.32 22.94
C ALA A 266 6.38 24.38 22.50
N GLY A 267 6.17 24.23 21.19
CA GLY A 267 5.21 23.29 20.63
C GLY A 267 5.50 21.84 21.05
N ARG A 268 6.76 21.40 20.98
CA ARG A 268 7.20 20.07 21.45
C ARG A 268 6.95 19.84 22.94
N ALA A 269 7.18 20.85 23.77
CA ALA A 269 6.94 20.74 25.20
C ALA A 269 5.44 20.64 25.53
N LEU A 270 4.60 21.42 24.85
CA LEU A 270 3.14 21.41 25.07
C LEU A 270 2.45 20.16 24.51
N HIS A 271 2.96 19.65 23.39
CA HIS A 271 2.40 18.52 22.63
C HIS A 271 3.30 17.28 22.69
N TRP A 272 3.99 17.07 23.81
CA TRP A 272 4.97 15.98 23.97
C TRP A 272 4.37 14.60 23.68
N PHE A 273 3.07 14.40 23.95
CA PHE A 273 2.31 13.17 23.74
C PHE A 273 1.73 13.02 22.32
N ASN A 274 1.74 14.06 21.49
CA ASN A 274 0.98 14.12 20.23
C ASN A 274 1.87 13.73 19.02
N PRO A 275 1.73 12.52 18.45
CA PRO A 275 2.58 12.06 17.35
C PRO A 275 2.43 12.90 16.08
N ILE A 276 1.26 13.50 15.84
CA ILE A 276 1.00 14.32 14.65
C ILE A 276 1.75 15.65 14.75
N ALA A 277 1.82 16.24 15.94
CA ALA A 277 2.65 17.42 16.18
C ALA A 277 4.13 17.10 15.94
N TRP A 278 4.63 15.96 16.42
CA TRP A 278 6.01 15.52 16.16
C TRP A 278 6.32 15.37 14.67
N TRP A 279 5.38 14.82 13.89
CA TRP A 279 5.51 14.73 12.45
C TRP A 279 5.51 16.12 11.78
N ALA A 280 4.59 17.01 12.15
CA ALA A 280 4.58 18.38 11.61
C ALA A 280 5.88 19.15 11.93
N PHE A 281 6.45 18.98 13.12
CA PHE A 281 7.74 19.57 13.49
C PHE A 281 8.91 18.99 12.68
N VAL A 282 8.81 17.72 12.27
CA VAL A 282 9.79 17.07 11.40
C VAL A 282 9.74 17.66 9.99
N GLU A 283 8.54 17.78 9.41
CA GLU A 283 8.36 18.35 8.08
C GLU A 283 8.76 19.83 8.04
N MET A 284 8.35 20.62 9.04
CA MET A 284 8.73 22.04 9.11
C MET A 284 10.25 22.23 9.22
N GLN A 285 10.96 21.36 9.94
CA GLN A 285 12.42 21.39 9.99
C GLN A 285 13.04 21.04 8.62
N ALA A 286 12.52 20.05 7.91
CA ALA A 286 13.01 19.70 6.58
C ALA A 286 12.83 20.86 5.56
N GLU A 287 11.67 21.53 5.60
CA GLU A 287 11.42 22.71 4.76
C GLU A 287 12.24 23.93 5.18
N ARG A 288 12.62 24.03 6.46
CA ARG A 288 13.56 25.05 6.94
C ARG A 288 14.93 24.86 6.31
N GLU A 289 15.50 23.66 6.37
CA GLU A 289 16.83 23.39 5.78
C GLU A 289 16.82 23.63 4.27
N ALA A 290 15.79 23.16 3.55
CA ALA A 290 15.66 23.38 2.11
C ALA A 290 15.58 24.88 1.72
N ALA A 291 14.91 25.69 2.54
CA ALA A 291 14.84 27.14 2.29
C ALA A 291 16.15 27.87 2.60
N CYS A 292 16.99 27.34 3.50
CA CYS A 292 18.36 27.84 3.68
C CYS A 292 19.26 27.46 2.52
N ASP A 293 19.15 26.22 2.02
CA ASP A 293 19.87 25.75 0.83
C ASP A 293 19.55 26.62 -0.41
N GLU A 294 18.27 26.93 -0.64
CA GLU A 294 17.84 27.84 -1.72
C GLU A 294 18.47 29.24 -1.61
N ILE A 295 18.57 29.80 -0.39
CA ILE A 295 19.18 31.13 -0.16
C ILE A 295 20.70 31.08 -0.34
N ALA A 296 21.35 30.03 0.15
CA ALA A 296 22.80 29.86 0.03
C ALA A 296 23.22 29.83 -1.44
N VAL A 297 22.53 29.01 -2.26
CA VAL A 297 22.78 28.95 -3.71
C VAL A 297 22.45 30.27 -4.40
N ALA A 298 21.35 30.94 -4.04
CA ALA A 298 20.99 32.22 -4.66
C ALA A 298 21.96 33.37 -4.31
N THR A 299 22.67 33.26 -3.18
CA THR A 299 23.65 34.25 -2.73
C THR A 299 24.95 34.14 -3.53
N LEU A 300 25.38 32.92 -3.84
CA LEU A 300 26.65 32.63 -4.50
C LEU A 300 26.43 32.48 -6.00
N GLN A 301 26.32 33.64 -6.68
CA GLN A 301 25.89 33.77 -8.09
C GLN A 301 26.74 32.99 -9.10
N ASP A 302 27.98 32.64 -8.76
CA ASP A 302 28.95 31.94 -9.62
C ASP A 302 29.04 30.43 -9.34
N SER A 303 28.37 29.93 -8.31
CA SER A 303 28.44 28.52 -7.88
C SER A 303 27.30 27.71 -8.49
N ASP A 304 27.63 26.65 -9.22
CA ASP A 304 26.60 25.70 -9.70
C ASP A 304 26.04 24.88 -8.52
N ARG A 305 24.74 24.55 -8.60
CA ARG A 305 24.00 23.76 -7.60
C ARG A 305 24.67 22.43 -7.29
N ALA A 306 25.37 21.84 -8.26
CA ALA A 306 26.16 20.63 -8.08
C ALA A 306 27.31 20.83 -7.08
N SER A 307 28.06 21.93 -7.17
CA SER A 307 29.17 22.22 -6.24
C SER A 307 28.69 22.43 -4.81
N TYR A 308 27.53 23.06 -4.64
CA TYR A 308 26.88 23.19 -3.33
C TYR A 308 26.39 21.84 -2.79
N ALA A 309 25.81 20.99 -3.64
CA ALA A 309 25.39 19.64 -3.26
C ALA A 309 26.56 18.76 -2.79
N ASP A 310 27.70 18.83 -3.50
CA ASP A 310 28.93 18.15 -3.10
C ASP A 310 29.42 18.64 -1.75
N THR A 311 29.36 19.94 -1.50
CA THR A 311 29.69 20.53 -0.20
C THR A 311 28.81 19.96 0.92
N LEU A 312 27.49 19.85 0.71
CA LEU A 312 26.58 19.24 1.69
C LEU A 312 26.90 17.77 1.97
N ILE A 313 27.26 17.00 0.95
CA ILE A 313 27.60 15.57 1.08
C ILE A 313 28.89 15.41 1.89
N GLU A 314 29.90 16.20 1.58
CA GLU A 314 31.18 16.14 2.28
C GLU A 314 31.09 16.61 3.74
N LEU A 315 30.35 17.70 4.02
CA LEU A 315 30.08 18.11 5.40
C LEU A 315 29.36 17.00 6.17
N ALA A 316 28.34 16.39 5.56
CA ALA A 316 27.66 15.28 6.20
C ALA A 316 28.62 14.10 6.46
N ALA A 317 29.51 13.77 5.54
CA ALA A 317 30.52 12.72 5.72
C ALA A 317 31.49 13.02 6.87
N SER A 318 32.00 14.26 6.95
CA SER A 318 32.96 14.69 7.97
C SER A 318 32.37 14.70 9.38
N PHE A 319 31.08 15.01 9.53
CA PHE A 319 30.41 15.07 10.83
C PHE A 319 29.65 13.78 11.23
N SER A 320 29.38 12.87 10.28
CA SER A 320 28.74 11.57 10.57
C SER A 320 29.62 10.63 11.40
N ALA A 321 30.94 10.87 11.45
CA ALA A 321 31.89 10.09 12.23
C ALA A 321 31.91 10.43 13.74
N SER A 322 31.29 11.54 14.17
CA SER A 322 31.33 12.01 15.56
C SER A 322 30.07 11.58 16.34
N GLY A 323 30.11 10.36 16.88
CA GLY A 323 29.04 9.77 17.68
C GLY A 323 28.87 10.39 19.07
N ILE A 324 28.27 11.59 19.18
CA ILE A 324 27.92 12.20 20.47
C ILE A 324 26.40 12.30 20.66
N ALA A 325 25.93 11.44 21.58
CA ALA A 325 24.74 11.37 22.44
C ALA A 325 23.49 12.28 22.24
N PRO A 326 22.30 11.74 22.57
CA PRO A 326 20.99 12.24 22.14
C PRO A 326 20.49 13.40 23.01
N GLY A 327 19.81 14.34 22.35
CA GLY A 327 19.08 15.40 23.04
C GLY A 327 19.32 16.75 22.41
N LEU A 328 18.32 17.19 21.65
CA LEU A 328 18.01 18.60 21.36
C LEU A 328 18.62 19.34 20.15
N VAL A 329 19.55 18.79 19.36
CA VAL A 329 19.85 19.37 18.02
C VAL A 329 20.11 18.34 16.90
N GLY A 330 20.49 17.09 17.20
CA GLY A 330 21.04 16.16 16.18
C GLY A 330 20.19 14.96 15.75
N LEU A 331 18.85 14.98 15.84
CA LEU A 331 18.05 13.77 15.55
C LEU A 331 17.70 13.53 14.07
N PHE A 332 18.15 14.33 13.10
CA PHE A 332 17.63 14.24 11.73
C PHE A 332 18.61 14.44 10.56
N THR A 333 19.85 13.98 10.67
CA THR A 333 20.66 13.67 9.47
C THR A 333 20.57 12.18 9.15
N SER A 334 19.36 11.72 8.82
CA SER A 334 19.25 10.41 8.15
C SER A 334 19.77 10.54 6.72
N LYS A 335 20.48 9.53 6.21
CA LYS A 335 20.97 9.47 4.83
C LYS A 335 19.86 9.81 3.81
N SER A 336 18.62 9.37 4.08
CA SER A 336 17.44 9.67 3.26
C SER A 336 17.05 11.16 3.21
N ARG A 337 17.32 11.93 4.27
CA ARG A 337 17.02 13.38 4.29
C ARG A 337 18.08 14.23 3.62
N LEU A 338 19.36 13.84 3.76
CA LEU A 338 20.42 14.47 2.98
C LEU A 338 20.21 14.20 1.48
N GLN A 339 19.90 12.95 1.13
CA GLN A 339 19.54 12.57 -0.24
C GLN A 339 18.35 13.41 -0.74
N ALA A 340 17.27 13.55 0.04
CA ALA A 340 16.13 14.38 -0.34
C ALA A 340 16.48 15.87 -0.53
N ARG A 341 17.42 16.42 0.26
CA ARG A 341 17.91 17.80 0.09
C ARG A 341 18.69 17.96 -1.21
N VAL A 342 19.62 17.04 -1.49
CA VAL A 342 20.43 17.02 -2.71
C VAL A 342 19.56 16.83 -3.95
N GLU A 343 18.64 15.85 -3.93
CA GLU A 343 17.70 15.61 -5.03
C GLU A 343 16.82 16.84 -5.31
N ARG A 344 16.27 17.48 -4.28
CA ARG A 344 15.45 18.70 -4.43
C ARG A 344 16.25 19.87 -5.00
N LEU A 345 17.50 20.03 -4.56
CA LEU A 345 18.35 21.10 -5.05
C LEU A 345 18.66 20.92 -6.54
N LEU A 346 18.98 19.70 -6.96
CA LEU A 346 19.33 19.37 -8.34
C LEU A 346 18.11 19.34 -9.28
N ASN A 347 16.93 18.94 -8.77
CA ASN A 347 15.69 18.83 -9.57
C ASN A 347 14.81 20.09 -9.57
N SER A 348 15.21 21.14 -8.85
CA SER A 348 14.41 22.36 -8.69
C SER A 348 14.03 23.00 -10.04
N PRO A 349 12.71 23.21 -10.31
CA PRO A 349 12.21 23.62 -11.61
C PRO A 349 12.65 25.05 -12.00
N ALA A 350 12.86 25.27 -13.31
CA ALA A 350 13.30 26.56 -13.86
C ALA A 350 12.31 27.72 -13.65
N SER A 351 11.02 27.44 -13.40
CA SER A 351 9.98 28.45 -13.16
C SER A 351 9.10 28.08 -11.96
N PRO A 352 9.32 28.67 -10.77
CA PRO A 352 8.45 28.47 -9.62
C PRO A 352 7.08 29.13 -9.83
N LEU A 353 6.08 28.67 -9.09
CA LEU A 353 4.76 29.32 -8.99
C LEU A 353 4.92 30.81 -8.65
N ARG A 354 4.09 31.65 -9.29
CA ARG A 354 4.07 33.09 -9.00
C ARG A 354 3.79 33.32 -7.52
N ALA A 355 4.54 34.23 -6.89
CA ALA A 355 4.40 34.56 -5.47
C ALA A 355 2.96 34.95 -5.07
N SER A 356 2.17 35.49 -6.00
CA SER A 356 0.74 35.81 -5.78
C SER A 356 -0.12 34.57 -5.50
N VAL A 357 0.13 33.46 -6.19
CA VAL A 357 -0.59 32.19 -5.97
C VAL A 357 -0.18 31.57 -4.64
N ALA A 358 1.13 31.59 -4.32
CA ALA A 358 1.63 31.13 -3.03
C ALA A 358 1.06 31.94 -1.86
N MET A 359 0.95 33.27 -1.99
CA MET A 359 0.30 34.13 -1.00
C MET A 359 -1.19 33.83 -0.87
N LEU A 360 -1.90 33.58 -1.98
CA LEU A 360 -3.32 33.20 -1.94
C LEU A 360 -3.52 31.89 -1.17
N LEU A 361 -2.70 30.87 -1.45
CA LEU A 361 -2.75 29.58 -0.74
C LEU A 361 -2.48 29.74 0.76
N LEU A 362 -1.48 30.55 1.13
CA LEU A 362 -1.19 30.84 2.53
C LEU A 362 -2.33 31.59 3.22
N ALA A 363 -2.91 32.61 2.57
CA ALA A 363 -4.00 33.40 3.11
C ALA A 363 -5.28 32.57 3.29
N VAL A 364 -5.63 31.74 2.31
CA VAL A 364 -6.76 30.81 2.40
C VAL A 364 -6.54 29.82 3.53
N THR A 365 -5.37 29.15 3.58
CA THR A 365 -5.05 28.18 4.63
C THR A 365 -5.07 28.82 6.03
N GLY A 366 -4.58 30.05 6.17
CA GLY A 366 -4.63 30.81 7.41
C GLY A 366 -6.06 31.17 7.84
N LEU A 367 -6.87 31.73 6.92
CA LEU A 367 -8.26 32.11 7.20
C LEU A 367 -9.11 30.90 7.63
N LEU A 368 -8.91 29.79 6.93
CA LEU A 368 -9.61 28.53 7.12
C LEU A 368 -9.16 27.77 8.38
N GLY A 369 -7.86 27.77 8.68
CA GLY A 369 -7.24 26.94 9.73
C GLY A 369 -6.98 27.63 11.07
N LEU A 370 -6.99 28.97 11.13
CA LEU A 370 -6.73 29.75 12.35
C LEU A 370 -7.99 30.40 12.96
N THR A 371 -9.18 29.95 12.57
CA THR A 371 -10.46 30.44 13.11
C THR A 371 -11.29 29.28 13.65
N ASP A 372 -12.10 29.51 14.69
CA ASP A 372 -13.00 28.49 15.28
C ASP A 372 -14.42 28.55 14.67
N ALA A 373 -15.24 27.54 14.94
CA ALA A 373 -16.62 27.47 14.43
C ALA A 373 -17.53 28.54 15.05
N SER A 374 -18.40 29.17 14.25
CA SER A 374 -19.37 30.16 14.76
C SER A 374 -20.64 29.52 15.32
N PRO A 375 -21.14 29.94 16.51
CA PRO A 375 -22.44 29.49 17.02
C PRO A 375 -23.58 30.12 16.22
N ARG A 376 -24.53 29.32 15.71
CA ARG A 376 -25.70 29.80 14.97
C ARG A 376 -26.96 29.47 15.75
N ALA A 377 -27.75 30.49 16.10
CA ALA A 377 -29.03 30.35 16.78
C ALA A 377 -30.00 29.54 15.91
N VAL A 378 -30.49 28.41 16.44
CA VAL A 378 -31.43 27.53 15.74
C VAL A 378 -32.86 28.02 16.01
N ALA A 379 -33.55 28.44 14.95
CA ALA A 379 -35.00 28.65 14.96
C ALA A 379 -35.69 27.30 14.74
N GLN A 380 -36.54 26.91 15.68
CA GLN A 380 -37.36 25.69 15.62
C GLN A 380 -38.48 25.84 14.59
N SER A 381 -38.64 24.84 13.73
CA SER A 381 -39.93 24.56 13.10
C SER A 381 -40.02 23.06 12.79
N SER A 382 -40.93 22.42 13.52
CA SER A 382 -41.29 21.01 13.43
C SER A 382 -42.36 20.83 12.36
N ALA A 383 -42.18 19.85 11.48
CA ALA A 383 -43.27 19.28 10.71
C ALA A 383 -43.02 17.77 10.58
N GLU A 384 -44.00 17.03 11.06
CA GLU A 384 -44.04 15.61 11.36
C GLU A 384 -44.57 14.85 10.14
N LEU A 385 -43.90 13.77 9.73
CA LEU A 385 -44.45 12.77 8.81
C LEU A 385 -44.14 11.38 9.36
N THR A 386 -45.21 10.63 9.60
CA THR A 386 -45.30 9.28 10.16
C THR A 386 -44.79 8.20 9.19
N PRO A 387 -44.12 7.14 9.66
CA PRO A 387 -43.97 5.88 8.93
C PRO A 387 -44.92 4.79 9.47
N SER A 388 -45.48 4.03 8.53
CA SER A 388 -46.34 2.86 8.76
C SER A 388 -45.52 1.56 8.86
N GLU A 389 -46.06 0.67 9.71
CA GLU A 389 -46.00 -0.80 9.71
C GLU A 389 -44.75 -1.59 10.18
N LYS A 390 -45.02 -2.44 11.19
CA LYS A 390 -44.18 -3.46 11.84
C LYS A 390 -43.83 -4.64 10.92
N ARG A 391 -42.61 -5.20 11.07
CA ARG A 391 -42.41 -6.60 11.49
C ARG A 391 -40.95 -7.02 11.78
N GLU A 392 -40.90 -8.01 12.68
CA GLU A 392 -39.83 -8.97 13.03
C GLU A 392 -38.68 -8.52 13.95
N THR A 393 -38.56 -9.25 15.06
CA THR A 393 -37.61 -9.11 16.16
C THR A 393 -36.28 -9.81 15.86
N GLY A 394 -35.15 -9.16 16.16
CA GLY A 394 -33.98 -9.85 16.71
C GLY A 394 -32.61 -9.48 16.15
N GLY A 395 -32.04 -8.36 16.59
CA GLY A 395 -30.61 -8.10 16.52
C GLY A 395 -30.23 -6.72 17.07
N ASP A 396 -29.10 -6.62 17.77
CA ASP A 396 -28.61 -5.36 18.37
C ASP A 396 -27.71 -4.55 17.40
N HIS A 397 -27.59 -4.97 16.13
CA HIS A 397 -26.73 -4.28 15.16
C HIS A 397 -27.40 -2.99 14.65
N VAL A 398 -26.58 -1.95 14.49
CA VAL A 398 -27.01 -0.61 14.08
C VAL A 398 -26.13 -0.13 12.93
N ILE A 399 -26.75 0.33 11.85
CA ILE A 399 -26.09 0.99 10.72
C ILE A 399 -26.35 2.49 10.80
N ARG A 400 -25.29 3.28 10.81
CA ARG A 400 -25.32 4.75 10.85
C ARG A 400 -24.59 5.33 9.67
N GLY A 401 -25.04 6.46 9.17
CA GLY A 401 -24.35 7.16 8.09
C GLY A 401 -24.85 8.59 7.93
N THR A 402 -24.33 9.29 6.92
CA THR A 402 -24.70 10.67 6.60
C THR A 402 -24.98 10.82 5.10
N CYS A 403 -25.88 11.74 4.74
CA CYS A 403 -26.07 12.23 3.39
C CYS A 403 -25.58 13.67 3.27
N VAL A 404 -24.74 13.93 2.26
CA VAL A 404 -24.14 15.25 2.01
C VAL A 404 -24.24 15.64 0.54
N ASP A 405 -24.18 16.93 0.25
CA ASP A 405 -24.02 17.45 -1.12
C ASP A 405 -22.60 17.16 -1.63
N GLU A 406 -22.47 16.81 -2.90
CA GLU A 406 -21.19 16.56 -3.57
C GLU A 406 -20.35 17.82 -3.70
N GLN A 407 -20.99 18.99 -3.91
CA GLN A 407 -20.32 20.24 -4.24
C GLN A 407 -19.62 20.86 -3.03
N ASP A 408 -20.32 20.94 -1.89
CA ASP A 408 -19.85 21.65 -0.69
C ASP A 408 -19.76 20.77 0.57
N ARG A 409 -20.10 19.46 0.45
CA ARG A 409 -20.17 18.51 1.58
C ARG A 409 -21.16 18.93 2.66
N ALA A 410 -22.07 19.85 2.38
CA ALA A 410 -23.08 20.27 3.34
C ALA A 410 -24.06 19.10 3.63
N PRO A 411 -24.48 18.92 4.90
CA PRO A 411 -25.44 17.88 5.24
C PRO A 411 -26.81 18.14 4.59
N LEU A 412 -27.40 17.09 4.05
CA LEU A 412 -28.70 17.17 3.38
C LEU A 412 -29.81 16.61 4.27
N LYS A 413 -30.74 17.49 4.69
CA LYS A 413 -31.92 17.14 5.50
C LYS A 413 -33.08 16.63 4.66
N GLY A 414 -33.83 15.66 5.20
CA GLY A 414 -35.08 15.18 4.60
C GLY A 414 -34.89 14.34 3.36
N ILE A 415 -33.68 13.78 3.17
CA ILE A 415 -33.37 12.82 2.11
C ILE A 415 -33.86 11.44 2.54
N THR A 416 -34.56 10.74 1.65
CA THR A 416 -34.99 9.37 1.92
C THR A 416 -33.83 8.41 1.67
N VAL A 417 -33.36 7.75 2.74
CA VAL A 417 -32.36 6.69 2.68
C VAL A 417 -33.08 5.35 2.78
N THR A 418 -32.87 4.49 1.80
CA THR A 418 -33.46 3.15 1.71
C THR A 418 -32.38 2.10 2.03
N LEU A 419 -32.70 1.15 2.91
CA LEU A 419 -31.84 0.04 3.28
C LEU A 419 -32.22 -1.22 2.49
N TYR A 420 -31.23 -1.78 1.81
CA TYR A 420 -31.32 -3.06 1.12
C TYR A 420 -30.57 -4.14 1.89
N ARG A 421 -31.18 -5.31 2.03
CA ARG A 421 -30.59 -6.53 2.58
C ARG A 421 -30.28 -7.49 1.45
N LEU A 422 -29.07 -8.05 1.46
CA LEU A 422 -28.68 -9.17 0.59
C LEU A 422 -28.44 -10.41 1.44
N ARG A 423 -29.12 -11.52 1.10
CA ARG A 423 -28.85 -12.86 1.65
C ARG A 423 -28.31 -13.76 0.55
N GLY A 424 -27.19 -14.44 0.81
CA GLY A 424 -26.50 -15.29 -0.17
C GLY A 424 -25.81 -14.51 -1.29
N GLN A 425 -25.01 -15.17 -2.12
CA GLN A 425 -24.34 -14.54 -3.27
C GLN A 425 -25.22 -14.50 -4.53
N ALA A 426 -26.25 -15.34 -4.60
CA ALA A 426 -27.23 -15.39 -5.70
C ALA A 426 -28.51 -14.59 -5.41
N GLY A 427 -28.72 -14.12 -4.18
CA GLY A 427 -29.92 -13.40 -3.77
C GLY A 427 -30.13 -12.07 -4.51
N THR A 428 -31.39 -11.65 -4.63
CA THR A 428 -31.74 -10.30 -5.06
C THR A 428 -31.74 -9.36 -3.86
N PRO A 429 -31.19 -8.13 -3.97
CA PRO A 429 -31.31 -7.14 -2.91
C PRO A 429 -32.78 -6.87 -2.55
N GLU A 430 -33.14 -7.06 -1.29
CA GLU A 430 -34.48 -6.86 -0.74
C GLU A 430 -34.52 -5.52 0.01
N GLN A 431 -35.50 -4.67 -0.28
CA GLN A 431 -35.71 -3.46 0.51
C GLN A 431 -36.34 -3.84 1.85
N ILE A 432 -35.68 -3.50 2.96
CA ILE A 432 -36.13 -3.87 4.31
C ILE A 432 -36.48 -2.67 5.19
N GLY A 433 -36.16 -1.44 4.76
CA GLY A 433 -36.50 -0.24 5.51
C GLY A 433 -36.17 1.04 4.76
N ALA A 434 -36.74 2.16 5.21
CA ALA A 434 -36.37 3.49 4.77
C ALA A 434 -36.49 4.48 5.93
N THR A 435 -35.63 5.50 5.94
CA THR A 435 -35.64 6.57 6.93
C THR A 435 -35.32 7.91 6.28
N LEU A 436 -35.62 9.01 6.96
CA LEU A 436 -35.28 10.36 6.51
C LEU A 436 -34.04 10.87 7.24
N THR A 437 -33.20 11.61 6.54
CA THR A 437 -32.05 12.26 7.17
C THR A 437 -32.46 13.45 8.04
N ASP A 438 -31.77 13.60 9.17
CA ASP A 438 -31.98 14.72 10.09
C ASP A 438 -31.34 16.04 9.62
N VAL A 439 -31.34 17.07 10.47
CA VAL A 439 -30.75 18.39 10.16
C VAL A 439 -29.24 18.35 9.93
N GLU A 440 -28.55 17.31 10.42
CA GLU A 440 -27.12 17.06 10.21
C GLU A 440 -26.88 16.04 9.09
N GLY A 441 -27.93 15.69 8.33
CA GLY A 441 -27.86 14.72 7.25
C GLY A 441 -27.69 13.28 7.73
N LYS A 442 -27.80 13.00 9.03
CA LYS A 442 -27.58 11.67 9.60
C LYS A 442 -28.79 10.77 9.41
N PHE A 443 -28.54 9.47 9.26
CA PHE A 443 -29.55 8.43 9.27
C PHE A 443 -29.10 7.23 10.13
N GLU A 444 -30.07 6.50 10.67
CA GLU A 444 -29.84 5.31 11.48
C GLU A 444 -30.85 4.21 11.15
N PHE A 445 -30.37 2.97 11.08
CA PHE A 445 -31.17 1.74 11.09
C PHE A 445 -30.72 0.87 12.26
N ALA A 446 -31.64 0.55 13.16
CA ALA A 446 -31.41 -0.30 14.34
C ALA A 446 -32.23 -1.59 14.27
N GLY A 447 -31.95 -2.55 15.14
CA GLY A 447 -32.68 -3.81 15.19
C GLY A 447 -32.22 -4.84 14.14
N LEU A 448 -31.01 -4.69 13.59
CA LEU A 448 -30.51 -5.50 12.49
C LEU A 448 -29.72 -6.72 13.01
N GLU A 449 -29.70 -7.79 12.23
CA GLU A 449 -28.76 -8.89 12.43
C GLU A 449 -27.32 -8.41 12.11
N PRO A 450 -26.28 -8.85 12.85
CA PRO A 450 -24.90 -8.56 12.48
C PRO A 450 -24.54 -9.11 11.09
N PRO A 451 -23.79 -8.35 10.26
CA PRO A 451 -23.38 -8.82 8.94
C PRO A 451 -22.45 -10.04 9.03
N ARG A 452 -22.57 -10.95 8.06
CA ARG A 452 -21.86 -12.24 8.03
C ARG A 452 -20.97 -12.35 6.79
N LEU A 453 -20.05 -11.40 6.62
CA LEU A 453 -19.22 -11.25 5.41
C LEU A 453 -18.30 -12.45 5.12
N GLY A 454 -17.94 -13.24 6.14
CA GLY A 454 -17.10 -14.43 6.01
C GLY A 454 -17.86 -15.76 5.79
N HIS A 455 -19.20 -15.76 5.92
CA HIS A 455 -20.01 -16.96 5.72
C HIS A 455 -20.59 -16.97 4.31
N ARG A 456 -20.03 -17.76 3.39
CA ARG A 456 -20.49 -17.82 1.99
C ARG A 456 -21.95 -18.28 1.84
N LEU A 457 -22.41 -19.18 2.71
CA LEU A 457 -23.73 -19.83 2.65
C LEU A 457 -24.83 -19.15 3.49
N ASP A 458 -24.43 -18.36 4.48
CA ASP A 458 -25.32 -17.51 5.29
C ASP A 458 -24.85 -16.06 5.20
N TYR A 459 -24.44 -15.69 3.97
CA TYR A 459 -23.93 -14.37 3.66
C TYR A 459 -25.03 -13.36 3.92
N LEU A 460 -24.75 -12.37 4.75
CA LEU A 460 -25.68 -11.30 5.07
C LEU A 460 -24.95 -9.97 5.00
N GLN A 461 -25.46 -9.08 4.16
CA GLN A 461 -24.95 -7.72 4.01
C GLN A 461 -26.07 -6.70 3.78
N TYR A 462 -25.76 -5.44 4.08
CA TYR A 462 -26.69 -4.32 4.03
C TYR A 462 -26.11 -3.12 3.28
N ASP A 463 -26.84 -2.61 2.29
CA ASP A 463 -26.47 -1.43 1.51
C ASP A 463 -27.51 -0.32 1.63
N CYS A 464 -27.05 0.93 1.69
CA CYS A 464 -27.90 2.11 1.78
C CYS A 464 -27.88 2.88 0.46
N VAL A 465 -29.05 3.33 0.00
CA VAL A 465 -29.18 4.21 -1.17
C VAL A 465 -30.06 5.41 -0.84
N ALA A 466 -29.64 6.61 -1.26
CA ALA A 466 -30.37 7.85 -1.01
C ALA A 466 -31.11 8.37 -2.27
N THR A 467 -32.34 8.81 -2.07
CA THR A 467 -33.20 9.40 -3.10
C THR A 467 -33.95 10.61 -2.55
N ALA A 468 -34.14 11.65 -3.37
CA ALA A 468 -34.95 12.81 -3.02
C ALA A 468 -35.56 13.48 -4.27
N PRO A 469 -36.74 14.13 -4.18
CA PRO A 469 -37.34 14.85 -5.29
C PRO A 469 -36.39 15.91 -5.86
N GLY A 470 -36.15 15.88 -7.17
CA GLY A 470 -35.25 16.82 -7.85
C GLY A 470 -33.75 16.51 -7.71
N TRP A 471 -33.39 15.37 -7.10
CA TRP A 471 -32.02 14.88 -7.01
C TRP A 471 -31.86 13.52 -7.69
N PRO A 472 -30.78 13.30 -8.47
CA PRO A 472 -30.30 11.98 -8.85
C PRO A 472 -30.08 11.05 -7.64
N VAL A 473 -30.01 9.76 -7.93
CA VAL A 473 -29.64 8.74 -6.92
C VAL A 473 -28.24 9.03 -6.38
N GLY A 474 -28.14 9.08 -5.05
CA GLY A 474 -26.89 9.31 -4.34
C GLY A 474 -25.91 8.12 -4.47
N LYS A 475 -24.61 8.39 -4.40
CA LYS A 475 -23.57 7.37 -4.45
C LYS A 475 -22.93 7.19 -3.07
N THR A 476 -22.82 5.96 -2.61
CA THR A 476 -22.25 5.62 -1.30
C THR A 476 -20.73 5.56 -1.37
N PHE A 477 -20.10 6.20 -0.39
CA PHE A 477 -18.66 6.17 -0.13
C PHE A 477 -18.49 5.68 1.31
N TYR A 478 -17.38 5.03 1.62
CA TYR A 478 -17.11 4.58 2.97
C TYR A 478 -15.95 5.37 3.53
N ASP A 479 -16.22 6.11 4.60
CA ASP A 479 -15.20 6.85 5.32
C ASP A 479 -14.77 6.03 6.54
N GLN A 480 -13.46 5.95 6.78
CA GLN A 480 -12.92 5.29 7.96
C GLN A 480 -12.92 6.27 9.13
N ILE A 481 -13.77 6.03 10.13
CA ILE A 481 -13.93 6.86 11.32
C ILE A 481 -13.75 5.94 12.54
N ASP A 482 -12.79 6.26 13.42
CA ASP A 482 -12.48 5.48 14.64
C ASP A 482 -12.21 3.97 14.39
N GLY A 483 -11.63 3.65 13.22
CA GLY A 483 -11.36 2.27 12.83
C GLY A 483 -12.59 1.50 12.31
N GLN A 484 -13.77 2.13 12.26
CA GLN A 484 -14.99 1.60 11.66
C GLN A 484 -15.27 2.24 10.29
N MET A 485 -15.83 1.47 9.37
CA MET A 485 -16.26 1.97 8.06
C MET A 485 -17.68 2.52 8.16
N ILE A 486 -17.84 3.83 8.02
CA ILE A 486 -19.15 4.49 8.09
C ILE A 486 -19.59 4.89 6.67
N PRO A 487 -20.80 4.53 6.23
CA PRO A 487 -21.33 4.93 4.93
C PRO A 487 -21.68 6.43 4.88
N THR A 488 -21.05 7.15 3.95
CA THR A 488 -21.36 8.53 3.57
C THR A 488 -21.95 8.54 2.17
N ILE A 489 -23.23 8.92 2.04
CA ILE A 489 -23.93 9.00 0.76
C ILE A 489 -23.82 10.42 0.21
N ARG A 490 -23.20 10.57 -0.96
CA ARG A 490 -23.04 11.87 -1.63
C ARG A 490 -24.14 12.05 -2.67
N MET A 491 -24.79 13.21 -2.69
CA MET A 491 -25.80 13.57 -3.69
C MET A 491 -25.38 14.83 -4.45
N THR A 492 -25.70 14.90 -5.73
CA THR A 492 -25.30 16.02 -6.61
C THR A 492 -26.50 16.47 -7.42
N LYS A 493 -26.68 17.78 -7.60
CA LYS A 493 -27.70 18.31 -8.54
C LYS A 493 -27.22 18.34 -9.99
N GLU A 494 -25.91 18.20 -10.20
CA GLU A 494 -25.36 18.13 -11.54
C GLU A 494 -25.68 16.76 -12.15
N THR A 495 -26.38 16.78 -13.27
CA THR A 495 -26.84 15.57 -13.96
C THR A 495 -26.23 15.47 -15.34
N THR A 496 -26.09 14.25 -15.83
CA THR A 496 -25.69 13.95 -17.19
C THR A 496 -26.58 12.87 -17.80
N SER A 497 -26.49 12.73 -19.12
CA SER A 497 -27.08 11.61 -19.84
C SER A 497 -25.99 10.59 -20.17
N LEU A 498 -26.23 9.33 -19.82
CA LEU A 498 -25.45 8.21 -20.29
C LEU A 498 -26.08 7.69 -21.58
N ARG A 499 -25.29 7.54 -22.64
CA ARG A 499 -25.74 6.89 -23.88
C ARG A 499 -24.70 5.93 -24.39
N GLY A 500 -25.10 4.96 -25.18
CA GLY A 500 -24.15 3.97 -25.67
C GLY A 500 -24.76 2.98 -26.63
N ILE A 501 -23.89 2.11 -27.14
CA ILE A 501 -24.26 0.96 -27.97
C ILE A 501 -23.61 -0.28 -27.36
N VAL A 502 -24.39 -1.35 -27.26
CA VAL A 502 -23.94 -2.67 -26.86
C VAL A 502 -23.90 -3.57 -28.09
N THR A 503 -22.73 -4.13 -28.39
CA THR A 503 -22.54 -5.07 -29.51
C THR A 503 -22.01 -6.40 -29.01
N ASP A 504 -22.13 -7.44 -29.84
CA ASP A 504 -21.37 -8.68 -29.66
C ASP A 504 -19.93 -8.53 -30.18
N ALA A 505 -19.14 -9.60 -30.03
CA ALA A 505 -17.75 -9.66 -30.50
C ALA A 505 -17.58 -9.50 -32.02
N ASP A 506 -18.63 -9.73 -32.82
CA ASP A 506 -18.61 -9.55 -34.27
C ASP A 506 -19.07 -8.12 -34.67
N GLY A 507 -19.36 -7.26 -33.68
CA GLY A 507 -19.84 -5.90 -33.89
C GLY A 507 -21.34 -5.81 -34.20
N LEU A 508 -22.09 -6.92 -34.08
CA LEU A 508 -23.54 -6.90 -34.26
C LEU A 508 -24.23 -6.30 -33.02
N PRO A 509 -25.25 -5.44 -33.19
CA PRO A 509 -25.93 -4.87 -32.03
C PRO A 509 -26.69 -5.91 -31.21
N ILE A 510 -26.64 -5.80 -29.89
CA ILE A 510 -27.38 -6.67 -28.97
C ILE A 510 -28.63 -5.95 -28.47
N ALA A 511 -29.79 -6.39 -28.93
CA ALA A 511 -31.09 -5.89 -28.47
C ALA A 511 -31.51 -6.52 -27.13
N GLY A 512 -32.25 -5.78 -26.30
CA GLY A 512 -32.81 -6.28 -25.05
C GLY A 512 -31.83 -6.44 -23.88
N ALA A 513 -30.56 -6.04 -24.03
CA ALA A 513 -29.59 -6.02 -22.94
C ALA A 513 -29.99 -4.97 -21.90
N THR A 514 -29.98 -5.35 -20.62
CA THR A 514 -30.29 -4.43 -19.51
C THR A 514 -29.02 -3.75 -19.04
N VAL A 515 -28.97 -2.42 -19.14
CA VAL A 515 -27.84 -1.58 -18.73
C VAL A 515 -28.20 -0.86 -17.44
N CYS A 516 -27.35 -1.03 -16.42
CA CYS A 516 -27.58 -0.52 -15.07
C CYS A 516 -26.34 0.23 -14.54
N PRO A 517 -26.46 1.53 -14.23
CA PRO A 517 -25.37 2.35 -13.67
C PRO A 517 -25.23 2.23 -12.15
N TYR A 518 -26.25 1.72 -11.46
CA TYR A 518 -26.26 1.56 -10.01
C TYR A 518 -26.32 0.08 -9.65
N ALA A 519 -25.45 -0.33 -8.72
CA ALA A 519 -25.37 -1.69 -8.22
C ALA A 519 -25.11 -1.70 -6.70
N ALA A 520 -25.76 -2.65 -6.02
CA ALA A 520 -25.43 -3.07 -4.65
C ALA A 520 -24.63 -4.38 -4.76
N TYR A 521 -23.43 -4.46 -4.18
CA TYR A 521 -22.57 -5.66 -4.26
C TYR A 521 -22.33 -6.22 -5.68
N ASN A 522 -22.04 -5.33 -6.64
CA ASN A 522 -21.94 -5.69 -8.07
C ASN A 522 -23.22 -6.31 -8.68
N ARG A 523 -24.36 -6.21 -7.97
CA ARG A 523 -25.68 -6.58 -8.46
C ARG A 523 -26.45 -5.31 -8.82
N PRO A 524 -26.81 -5.12 -10.10
CA PRO A 524 -27.56 -3.94 -10.50
C PRO A 524 -28.91 -3.85 -9.80
N LEU A 525 -29.30 -2.62 -9.47
CA LEU A 525 -30.60 -2.26 -8.91
C LEU A 525 -31.44 -1.66 -10.03
N PRO A 526 -32.12 -2.47 -10.88
CA PRO A 526 -32.83 -1.97 -12.06
C PRO A 526 -33.90 -0.93 -11.72
N GLN A 527 -34.45 -0.97 -10.51
CA GLN A 527 -35.42 0.00 -10.01
C GLN A 527 -34.85 1.40 -9.75
N MET A 528 -33.52 1.58 -9.70
CA MET A 528 -32.88 2.86 -9.35
C MET A 528 -32.35 3.65 -10.56
N ALA A 529 -32.22 2.99 -11.71
CA ALA A 529 -32.17 3.53 -13.07
C ALA A 529 -31.69 2.39 -13.98
N ALA A 530 -32.42 2.07 -15.05
CA ALA A 530 -32.00 1.08 -16.03
C ALA A 530 -32.60 1.38 -17.40
N ALA A 531 -31.87 1.03 -18.45
CA ALA A 531 -32.38 1.03 -19.81
C ALA A 531 -32.20 -0.36 -20.42
N LYS A 532 -33.14 -0.73 -21.29
CA LYS A 532 -32.96 -1.84 -22.20
C LYS A 532 -32.44 -1.30 -23.53
N THR A 533 -31.53 -2.03 -24.16
CA THR A 533 -31.07 -1.69 -25.51
C THR A 533 -32.17 -1.92 -26.53
N ASP A 534 -32.24 -1.04 -27.53
CA ASP A 534 -33.12 -1.18 -28.69
C ASP A 534 -32.55 -2.15 -29.75
N GLU A 535 -33.22 -2.26 -30.91
CA GLU A 535 -32.78 -3.13 -32.02
C GLU A 535 -31.40 -2.77 -32.59
N LEU A 536 -30.95 -1.52 -32.39
CA LEU A 536 -29.63 -1.03 -32.78
C LEU A 536 -28.60 -1.19 -31.65
N GLY A 537 -28.95 -1.93 -30.58
CA GLY A 537 -28.12 -2.10 -29.40
C GLY A 537 -27.93 -0.81 -28.61
N ALA A 538 -28.67 0.26 -28.94
CA ALA A 538 -28.48 1.57 -28.34
C ALA A 538 -29.28 1.71 -27.05
N PHE A 539 -28.73 2.46 -26.10
CA PHE A 539 -29.41 2.78 -24.85
C PHE A 539 -29.17 4.24 -24.45
N ARG A 540 -30.09 4.78 -23.65
CA ARG A 540 -29.98 6.10 -23.04
C ARG A 540 -30.55 6.06 -21.62
N ILE A 541 -29.81 6.61 -20.67
CA ILE A 541 -30.23 6.81 -19.28
C ILE A 541 -29.98 8.27 -18.93
N ASP A 542 -31.04 9.00 -18.62
CA ASP A 542 -30.98 10.40 -18.22
C ASP A 542 -30.97 10.56 -16.70
N GLY A 543 -30.52 11.72 -16.21
CA GLY A 543 -30.57 12.05 -14.78
C GLY A 543 -29.51 11.35 -13.93
N ILE A 544 -28.38 10.94 -14.52
CA ILE A 544 -27.27 10.33 -13.78
C ILE A 544 -26.47 11.42 -13.07
N GLY A 545 -26.22 11.26 -11.78
CA GLY A 545 -25.44 12.22 -10.99
C GLY A 545 -23.95 12.26 -11.38
N VAL A 546 -23.38 13.46 -11.47
CA VAL A 546 -21.95 13.68 -11.75
C VAL A 546 -21.16 13.81 -10.44
N PHE A 547 -20.24 12.89 -10.21
CA PHE A 547 -19.39 12.84 -9.01
C PHE A 547 -17.92 13.12 -9.35
N ARG A 548 -17.17 13.72 -8.44
CA ARG A 548 -15.77 14.13 -8.67
C ARG A 548 -14.85 13.70 -7.53
N TRP A 549 -13.67 13.18 -7.89
CA TRP A 549 -12.59 12.95 -6.93
C TRP A 549 -11.92 14.28 -6.54
N SER A 550 -11.82 15.21 -7.50
CA SER A 550 -11.31 16.58 -7.36
C SER A 550 -11.90 17.47 -8.48
N GLU A 551 -11.69 18.79 -8.45
CA GLU A 551 -12.24 19.74 -9.44
C GLU A 551 -12.06 19.27 -10.91
N ASP A 552 -10.90 18.69 -11.23
CA ASP A 552 -10.57 18.26 -12.61
C ASP A 552 -10.76 16.75 -12.87
N LYS A 553 -11.12 15.95 -11.86
CA LYS A 553 -11.15 14.48 -11.99
C LYS A 553 -12.53 13.92 -11.67
N LEU A 554 -13.23 13.48 -12.72
CA LEU A 554 -14.52 12.79 -12.61
C LEU A 554 -14.36 11.42 -11.95
N VAL A 555 -15.33 11.04 -11.13
CA VAL A 555 -15.52 9.65 -10.73
C VAL A 555 -16.10 8.94 -11.95
N PRO A 556 -15.45 7.89 -12.48
CA PRO A 556 -15.96 7.22 -13.65
C PRO A 556 -17.33 6.60 -13.38
N THR A 557 -18.21 6.74 -14.37
CA THR A 557 -19.53 6.10 -14.36
C THR A 557 -19.39 4.72 -14.95
N ARG A 558 -19.51 3.71 -14.07
CA ARG A 558 -19.52 2.29 -14.46
C ARG A 558 -20.94 1.82 -14.65
N VAL A 559 -21.15 0.98 -15.66
CA VAL A 559 -22.40 0.25 -15.87
C VAL A 559 -22.15 -1.25 -15.88
N SER A 560 -23.09 -1.98 -15.31
CA SER A 560 -23.23 -3.42 -15.51
C SER A 560 -24.21 -3.66 -16.66
N ILE A 561 -23.87 -4.58 -17.54
CA ILE A 561 -24.67 -4.95 -18.72
C ILE A 561 -25.02 -6.43 -18.60
N ARG A 562 -26.32 -6.74 -18.65
CA ARG A 562 -26.81 -8.11 -18.53
C ARG A 562 -27.68 -8.50 -19.71
N HIS A 563 -27.45 -9.68 -20.24
CA HIS A 563 -28.28 -10.32 -21.25
C HIS A 563 -28.40 -11.82 -20.93
N PRO A 564 -29.57 -12.46 -21.14
CA PRO A 564 -29.75 -13.90 -20.86
C PRO A 564 -28.82 -14.84 -21.65
N ASP A 565 -28.37 -14.41 -22.82
CA ASP A 565 -27.60 -15.22 -23.77
C ASP A 565 -26.13 -14.80 -23.95
N TYR A 566 -25.67 -13.79 -23.20
CA TYR A 566 -24.28 -13.37 -23.20
C TYR A 566 -23.71 -13.37 -21.79
N PRO A 567 -22.39 -13.62 -21.62
CA PRO A 567 -21.72 -13.46 -20.33
C PRO A 567 -21.90 -12.03 -19.79
N PRO A 568 -21.95 -11.82 -18.46
CA PRO A 568 -22.05 -10.49 -17.87
C PRO A 568 -21.00 -9.52 -18.43
N GLY A 569 -21.45 -8.36 -18.87
CA GLY A 569 -20.62 -7.29 -19.40
C GLY A 569 -20.53 -6.11 -18.47
N SER A 570 -19.58 -5.22 -18.73
CA SER A 570 -19.46 -3.93 -18.05
C SER A 570 -18.97 -2.86 -19.03
N GLY A 571 -19.34 -1.61 -18.76
CA GLY A 571 -18.81 -0.45 -19.45
C GLY A 571 -18.42 0.63 -18.46
N GLU A 572 -17.49 1.51 -18.86
CA GLU A 572 -17.06 2.64 -18.05
C GLU A 572 -16.87 3.87 -18.94
N SER A 573 -17.24 5.03 -18.43
CA SER A 573 -16.98 6.31 -19.09
C SER A 573 -16.41 7.30 -18.09
N GLU A 574 -15.33 7.97 -18.51
CA GLU A 574 -14.65 9.04 -17.78
C GLU A 574 -14.98 10.43 -18.36
N THR A 575 -15.75 10.51 -19.44
CA THR A 575 -16.11 11.75 -20.13
C THR A 575 -17.59 12.08 -19.96
N LEU A 576 -17.94 13.37 -20.17
CA LEU A 576 -19.31 13.87 -20.17
C LEU A 576 -19.62 14.55 -21.52
N PRO A 577 -20.81 14.31 -22.14
CA PRO A 577 -21.79 13.29 -21.77
C PRO A 577 -21.18 11.89 -21.93
N ALA A 578 -21.50 10.99 -21.01
CA ALA A 578 -20.88 9.68 -20.96
C ALA A 578 -21.34 8.84 -22.16
N VAL A 579 -20.37 8.41 -22.98
CA VAL A 579 -20.60 7.53 -24.13
C VAL A 579 -19.94 6.18 -23.85
N ILE A 580 -20.74 5.12 -23.80
CA ILE A 580 -20.25 3.76 -23.56
C ILE A 580 -20.44 2.94 -24.83
N LEU A 581 -19.34 2.46 -25.39
CA LEU A 581 -19.35 1.40 -26.39
C LEU A 581 -18.91 0.12 -25.67
N ALA A 582 -19.84 -0.82 -25.54
CA ALA A 582 -19.58 -2.05 -24.80
C ALA A 582 -19.73 -3.26 -25.72
N THR A 583 -18.74 -4.15 -25.69
CA THR A 583 -18.73 -5.38 -26.45
C THR A 583 -18.90 -6.56 -25.50
N MET A 584 -19.94 -7.37 -25.71
CA MET A 584 -20.15 -8.60 -24.95
C MET A 584 -19.59 -9.79 -25.74
N PRO A 585 -18.68 -10.59 -25.16
CA PRO A 585 -18.14 -11.75 -25.85
C PRO A 585 -19.23 -12.81 -26.06
N LYS A 586 -19.09 -13.63 -27.11
CA LYS A 586 -19.90 -14.85 -27.22
C LYS A 586 -19.57 -15.76 -26.04
N GLY A 587 -20.59 -16.32 -25.41
CA GLY A 587 -20.45 -17.16 -24.23
C GLY A 587 -20.70 -18.63 -24.50
N CYS A 588 -20.28 -19.47 -23.57
CA CYS A 588 -20.67 -20.87 -23.43
C CYS A 588 -21.92 -20.95 -22.53
N VAL A 589 -22.96 -21.63 -22.97
CA VAL A 589 -24.15 -21.92 -22.14
C VAL A 589 -23.86 -23.16 -21.30
N VAL A 590 -23.83 -23.00 -19.99
CA VAL A 590 -23.63 -24.12 -19.05
C VAL A 590 -24.94 -24.40 -18.34
N GLN A 591 -25.35 -25.67 -18.36
CA GLN A 591 -26.56 -26.13 -17.70
C GLN A 591 -26.32 -27.44 -16.93
N GLY A 592 -27.07 -27.63 -15.87
CA GLY A 592 -26.98 -28.83 -15.04
C GLY A 592 -28.11 -28.87 -14.02
N LYS A 593 -28.04 -29.84 -13.11
CA LYS A 593 -29.03 -30.05 -12.05
C LYS A 593 -28.36 -30.32 -10.71
N VAL A 594 -29.01 -29.92 -9.63
CA VAL A 594 -28.66 -30.27 -8.26
C VAL A 594 -29.75 -31.17 -7.69
N ILE A 595 -29.34 -32.31 -7.14
CA ILE A 595 -30.21 -33.29 -6.51
C ILE A 595 -29.77 -33.60 -5.09
N ASP A 596 -30.72 -33.99 -4.25
CA ASP A 596 -30.48 -34.49 -2.91
C ASP A 596 -29.98 -35.94 -3.00
N GLY A 597 -28.81 -36.23 -2.45
CA GLY A 597 -28.21 -37.57 -2.50
C GLY A 597 -28.93 -38.65 -1.67
N GLU A 598 -29.77 -38.27 -0.70
CA GLU A 598 -30.56 -39.21 0.12
C GLU A 598 -31.92 -39.50 -0.54
N THR A 599 -32.58 -38.47 -1.07
CA THR A 599 -33.95 -38.59 -1.60
C THR A 599 -34.02 -38.71 -3.12
N GLY A 600 -32.94 -38.38 -3.83
CA GLY A 600 -32.90 -38.27 -5.29
C GLY A 600 -33.71 -37.10 -5.86
N GLN A 601 -34.35 -36.30 -4.99
CA GLN A 601 -35.23 -35.22 -5.41
C GLN A 601 -34.43 -33.98 -5.84
N PRO A 602 -34.96 -33.16 -6.77
CA PRO A 602 -34.32 -31.91 -7.13
C PRO A 602 -34.29 -30.92 -5.97
N VAL A 603 -33.20 -30.16 -5.83
CA VAL A 603 -33.05 -29.16 -4.77
C VAL A 603 -33.10 -27.77 -5.37
N ALA A 604 -34.13 -27.01 -5.02
CA ALA A 604 -34.36 -25.64 -5.47
C ALA A 604 -33.65 -24.60 -4.59
N GLY A 605 -33.28 -23.46 -5.17
CA GLY A 605 -32.68 -22.33 -4.44
C GLY A 605 -31.23 -22.53 -4.00
N VAL A 606 -30.55 -23.55 -4.52
CA VAL A 606 -29.14 -23.84 -4.20
C VAL A 606 -28.23 -23.03 -5.11
N GLU A 607 -27.17 -22.45 -4.55
CA GLU A 607 -26.23 -21.63 -5.31
C GLU A 607 -25.20 -22.50 -6.04
N VAL A 608 -25.06 -22.29 -7.35
CA VAL A 608 -24.04 -22.90 -8.20
C VAL A 608 -23.08 -21.80 -8.67
N THR A 609 -21.79 -21.95 -8.35
CA THR A 609 -20.74 -20.98 -8.71
C THR A 609 -19.76 -21.57 -9.73
N ALA A 610 -19.47 -20.80 -10.78
CA ALA A 610 -18.38 -21.04 -11.72
C ALA A 610 -17.20 -20.12 -11.42
N SER A 611 -15.97 -20.65 -11.38
CA SER A 611 -14.75 -19.87 -11.15
C SER A 611 -13.65 -20.31 -12.10
N THR A 612 -12.90 -19.36 -12.67
CA THR A 612 -11.75 -19.66 -13.54
C THR A 612 -10.53 -20.00 -12.70
N LYS A 613 -9.64 -20.86 -13.22
CA LYS A 613 -8.40 -21.24 -12.53
C LYS A 613 -7.41 -20.08 -12.42
N SER A 614 -7.44 -19.18 -13.38
CA SER A 614 -6.56 -18.00 -13.44
C SER A 614 -7.01 -16.87 -12.50
N TYR A 615 -8.21 -16.95 -11.90
CA TYR A 615 -8.84 -15.89 -11.09
C TYR A 615 -8.92 -14.51 -11.77
N THR A 616 -8.68 -14.45 -13.08
CA THR A 616 -8.69 -13.21 -13.87
C THR A 616 -10.09 -12.65 -14.06
N SER A 617 -11.12 -13.50 -13.93
CA SER A 617 -12.54 -13.15 -14.07
C SER A 617 -13.30 -13.37 -12.76
N PRO A 618 -14.21 -12.45 -12.37
CA PRO A 618 -15.01 -12.62 -11.16
C PRO A 618 -15.91 -13.86 -11.25
N PRO A 619 -16.10 -14.60 -10.14
CA PRO A 619 -16.92 -15.81 -10.14
C PRO A 619 -18.38 -15.49 -10.47
N GLN A 620 -19.04 -16.38 -11.20
CA GLN A 620 -20.45 -16.25 -11.54
C GLN A 620 -21.29 -17.23 -10.72
N THR A 621 -22.35 -16.73 -10.10
CA THR A 621 -23.25 -17.54 -9.26
C THR A 621 -24.69 -17.42 -9.73
N VAL A 622 -25.40 -18.55 -9.83
CA VAL A 622 -26.84 -18.67 -10.12
C VAL A 622 -27.51 -19.59 -9.10
N ALA A 623 -28.81 -19.43 -8.88
CA ALA A 623 -29.61 -20.32 -8.04
C ALA A 623 -30.36 -21.37 -8.89
N THR A 624 -30.56 -22.56 -8.35
CA THR A 624 -31.39 -23.60 -9.00
C THR A 624 -32.88 -23.27 -8.94
N ASP A 625 -33.62 -23.66 -9.99
CA ASP A 625 -35.07 -23.54 -10.07
C ASP A 625 -35.81 -24.62 -9.24
N ALA A 626 -37.15 -24.60 -9.28
CA ALA A 626 -37.99 -25.58 -8.58
C ALA A 626 -37.74 -27.04 -9.01
N ALA A 627 -37.19 -27.26 -10.20
CA ALA A 627 -36.80 -28.57 -10.73
C ALA A 627 -35.32 -28.89 -10.47
N GLY A 628 -34.65 -28.11 -9.62
CA GLY A 628 -33.24 -28.24 -9.28
C GLY A 628 -32.28 -27.90 -10.42
N LYS A 629 -32.76 -27.33 -11.52
CA LYS A 629 -31.95 -27.03 -12.70
C LYS A 629 -31.34 -25.64 -12.61
N PHE A 630 -30.19 -25.45 -13.21
CA PHE A 630 -29.58 -24.13 -13.40
C PHE A 630 -29.10 -23.96 -14.84
N ARG A 631 -29.06 -22.69 -15.28
CA ARG A 631 -28.48 -22.26 -16.55
C ARG A 631 -27.68 -20.99 -16.32
N MET A 632 -26.45 -20.94 -16.84
CA MET A 632 -25.61 -19.74 -16.85
C MET A 632 -24.88 -19.60 -18.19
N VAL A 633 -24.41 -18.39 -18.50
CA VAL A 633 -23.61 -18.12 -19.69
C VAL A 633 -22.26 -17.58 -19.25
N VAL A 634 -21.20 -18.34 -19.48
CA VAL A 634 -19.83 -18.01 -19.06
C VAL A 634 -18.99 -17.59 -20.27
N ALA A 635 -17.93 -16.81 -20.04
CA ALA A 635 -16.98 -16.48 -21.10
C ALA A 635 -16.19 -17.73 -21.51
N GLU A 636 -15.45 -17.65 -22.62
CA GLU A 636 -14.57 -18.73 -23.03
C GLU A 636 -13.37 -18.85 -22.06
N ASP A 637 -13.33 -19.93 -21.26
CA ASP A 637 -12.26 -20.25 -20.31
C ASP A 637 -12.44 -21.69 -19.76
N ASN A 638 -11.52 -22.14 -18.92
CA ASN A 638 -11.62 -23.35 -18.11
C ASN A 638 -12.18 -23.04 -16.71
N TYR A 639 -13.25 -23.73 -16.32
CA TYR A 639 -14.00 -23.45 -15.10
C TYR A 639 -14.02 -24.63 -14.12
N VAL A 640 -13.98 -24.30 -12.84
CA VAL A 640 -14.35 -25.19 -11.73
C VAL A 640 -15.75 -24.82 -11.25
N PHE A 641 -16.64 -25.80 -11.12
CA PHE A 641 -18.02 -25.60 -10.70
C PHE A 641 -18.27 -26.15 -9.30
N ARG A 642 -18.92 -25.34 -8.46
CA ARG A 642 -19.16 -25.62 -7.04
C ARG A 642 -20.62 -25.40 -6.69
N VAL A 643 -21.09 -26.12 -5.68
CA VAL A 643 -22.45 -25.99 -5.16
C VAL A 643 -22.41 -25.65 -3.68
N GLY A 644 -23.03 -24.54 -3.31
CA GLY A 644 -23.14 -24.09 -1.93
C GLY A 644 -24.53 -24.39 -1.36
N ALA A 645 -24.59 -25.16 -0.26
CA ALA A 645 -25.80 -25.40 0.51
C ALA A 645 -25.54 -25.25 2.02
N LYS A 646 -26.52 -24.75 2.79
CA LYS A 646 -26.34 -24.41 4.22
C LYS A 646 -26.03 -25.62 5.11
N ASP A 647 -26.69 -26.73 4.88
CA ASP A 647 -26.66 -27.95 5.71
C ASP A 647 -26.11 -29.17 4.96
N ARG A 648 -25.68 -28.99 3.70
CA ARG A 648 -25.21 -30.05 2.80
C ARG A 648 -23.97 -29.62 2.04
N VAL A 649 -23.27 -30.58 1.47
CA VAL A 649 -22.06 -30.39 0.66
C VAL A 649 -22.14 -31.23 -0.60
N ALA A 650 -21.58 -30.72 -1.69
CA ALA A 650 -21.36 -31.48 -2.92
C ALA A 650 -19.86 -31.52 -3.22
N VAL A 651 -19.44 -32.58 -3.92
CA VAL A 651 -18.12 -32.64 -4.54
C VAL A 651 -18.09 -31.63 -5.68
N ALA A 652 -17.02 -30.84 -5.78
CA ALA A 652 -16.86 -29.90 -6.88
C ALA A 652 -16.61 -30.66 -8.18
N LEU A 653 -17.10 -30.10 -9.30
CA LEU A 653 -16.74 -30.62 -10.61
C LEU A 653 -15.45 -29.93 -11.06
N GLY A 654 -14.43 -30.77 -11.32
CA GLY A 654 -13.13 -30.35 -11.82
C GLY A 654 -13.19 -29.76 -13.22
N GLU A 655 -12.02 -29.29 -13.66
CA GLU A 655 -11.75 -28.54 -14.89
C GLU A 655 -12.68 -28.87 -16.07
N GLN A 656 -13.59 -27.95 -16.37
CA GLN A 656 -14.49 -28.03 -17.50
C GLN A 656 -14.22 -26.88 -18.48
N ASP A 657 -13.75 -27.26 -19.67
CA ASP A 657 -13.58 -26.33 -20.78
C ASP A 657 -14.93 -25.84 -21.27
N CYS A 658 -15.05 -24.51 -21.40
CA CYS A 658 -16.25 -23.84 -21.87
C CYS A 658 -15.89 -22.97 -23.07
N SER A 659 -16.13 -23.44 -24.30
CA SER A 659 -15.85 -22.68 -25.52
C SER A 659 -17.03 -21.80 -25.95
N ALA A 660 -16.76 -20.63 -26.55
CA ALA A 660 -17.82 -19.74 -27.01
C ALA A 660 -18.79 -20.42 -28.01
N GLY A 661 -20.10 -20.24 -27.81
CA GLY A 661 -21.15 -20.82 -28.64
C GLY A 661 -21.50 -22.28 -28.34
N GLN A 662 -20.79 -22.94 -27.42
CA GLN A 662 -21.12 -24.30 -26.98
C GLN A 662 -22.24 -24.31 -25.94
N VAL A 663 -22.97 -25.43 -25.88
CA VAL A 663 -23.82 -25.78 -24.73
C VAL A 663 -23.14 -26.93 -23.98
N VAL A 664 -22.74 -26.69 -22.73
CA VAL A 664 -22.13 -27.67 -21.84
C VAL A 664 -23.18 -28.18 -20.85
N ASN A 665 -23.39 -29.50 -20.84
CA ASN A 665 -24.24 -30.17 -19.87
C ASN A 665 -23.35 -30.75 -18.77
N LEU A 666 -23.41 -30.15 -17.58
CA LEU A 666 -22.71 -30.67 -16.41
C LEU A 666 -23.44 -31.90 -15.87
N PRO A 667 -22.70 -32.88 -15.31
CA PRO A 667 -23.32 -33.95 -14.55
C PRO A 667 -24.09 -33.39 -13.34
N ASP A 668 -25.06 -34.17 -12.86
CA ASP A 668 -25.86 -33.79 -11.70
C ASP A 668 -24.97 -33.63 -10.45
N PHE A 669 -25.09 -32.49 -9.78
CA PHE A 669 -24.47 -32.28 -8.48
C PHE A 669 -25.31 -32.99 -7.42
N VAL A 670 -24.66 -33.85 -6.64
CA VAL A 670 -25.30 -34.61 -5.58
C VAL A 670 -25.00 -33.95 -4.22
N LEU A 671 -26.02 -33.32 -3.63
CA LEU A 671 -25.94 -32.75 -2.30
C LEU A 671 -26.08 -33.84 -1.23
N MET A 672 -25.01 -34.05 -0.48
CA MET A 672 -24.93 -35.01 0.61
C MET A 672 -24.88 -34.26 1.94
N ARG A 673 -25.22 -34.93 3.05
CA ARG A 673 -24.98 -34.34 4.38
C ARG A 673 -23.49 -34.04 4.63
N GLY A 674 -22.58 -34.75 3.96
CA GLY A 674 -21.15 -34.67 4.24
C GLY A 674 -20.81 -35.16 5.65
N GLY A 675 -19.55 -35.03 6.06
CA GLY A 675 -19.15 -35.20 7.46
C GLY A 675 -18.83 -33.86 8.11
N LEU A 676 -18.63 -33.87 9.42
CA LEU A 676 -18.15 -32.72 10.19
C LEU A 676 -16.70 -32.95 10.58
N ILE A 677 -15.88 -31.89 10.53
CA ILE A 677 -14.57 -31.85 11.15
C ILE A 677 -14.71 -30.92 12.35
N GLU A 678 -14.44 -31.44 13.54
CA GLU A 678 -14.42 -30.70 14.80
C GLU A 678 -13.03 -30.75 15.40
N GLY A 679 -12.56 -29.66 15.97
CA GLY A 679 -11.20 -29.61 16.47
C GLY A 679 -10.89 -28.40 17.30
N ARG A 680 -9.69 -28.39 17.88
CA ARG A 680 -9.11 -27.22 18.54
C ARG A 680 -7.86 -26.76 17.81
N VAL A 681 -7.63 -25.46 17.81
CA VAL A 681 -6.32 -24.89 17.47
C VAL A 681 -5.50 -24.87 18.75
N ILE A 682 -4.37 -25.58 18.78
CA ILE A 682 -3.53 -25.81 19.96
C ILE A 682 -2.12 -25.29 19.73
N ASP A 683 -1.55 -24.62 20.72
CA ASP A 683 -0.14 -24.28 20.77
C ASP A 683 0.71 -25.53 20.97
N THR A 684 1.63 -25.81 20.04
CA THR A 684 2.52 -26.99 20.09
C THR A 684 3.50 -26.93 21.26
N SER A 685 3.84 -25.73 21.74
CA SER A 685 4.83 -25.52 22.80
C SER A 685 4.21 -25.56 24.21
N THR A 686 3.01 -25.03 24.38
CA THR A 686 2.33 -24.93 25.68
C THR A 686 1.22 -25.98 25.86
N GLY A 687 0.67 -26.51 24.77
CA GLY A 687 -0.49 -27.42 24.79
C GLY A 687 -1.83 -26.71 25.04
N GLU A 688 -1.84 -25.38 25.10
CA GLU A 688 -3.04 -24.58 25.38
C GLU A 688 -3.80 -24.20 24.08
N PRO A 689 -5.14 -24.02 24.13
CA PRO A 689 -5.92 -23.61 22.97
C PRO A 689 -5.70 -22.15 22.58
N ILE A 690 -5.67 -21.87 21.29
CA ILE A 690 -5.51 -20.52 20.72
C ILE A 690 -6.78 -20.12 19.99
N ALA A 691 -7.41 -19.03 20.43
CA ALA A 691 -8.64 -18.50 19.83
C ALA A 691 -8.42 -17.26 18.95
N GLN A 692 -7.39 -16.48 19.25
CA GLN A 692 -7.15 -15.17 18.68
C GLN A 692 -5.72 -15.03 18.18
N ASN A 693 -5.57 -14.17 17.20
CA ASN A 693 -4.33 -13.77 16.60
C ASN A 693 -3.63 -12.70 17.48
N GLN A 694 -2.37 -12.30 17.20
CA GLN A 694 -1.64 -11.35 18.06
C GLN A 694 -2.27 -9.94 18.10
N SER A 695 -3.15 -9.64 17.14
CA SER A 695 -3.92 -8.40 17.06
C SER A 695 -5.31 -8.49 17.72
N GLY A 696 -5.62 -9.58 18.43
CA GLY A 696 -6.91 -9.79 19.12
C GLY A 696 -8.08 -10.16 18.20
N LYS A 697 -7.83 -10.47 16.91
CA LYS A 697 -8.87 -10.93 15.98
C LYS A 697 -9.04 -12.46 16.10
N PRO A 698 -10.25 -13.00 15.95
CA PRO A 698 -10.46 -14.45 15.97
C PRO A 698 -9.70 -15.12 14.83
N LEU A 699 -9.12 -16.29 15.10
CA LEU A 699 -8.52 -17.12 14.06
C LEU A 699 -9.60 -17.70 13.14
N LEU A 700 -9.23 -17.94 11.89
CA LEU A 700 -10.08 -18.59 10.90
C LEU A 700 -9.42 -19.89 10.43
N VAL A 701 -10.23 -20.92 10.19
CA VAL A 701 -9.79 -22.20 9.62
C VAL A 701 -10.44 -22.39 8.26
N GLY A 702 -9.63 -22.54 7.22
CA GLY A 702 -10.05 -22.90 5.87
C GLY A 702 -10.00 -24.41 5.63
N LEU A 703 -10.62 -24.86 4.54
CA LEU A 703 -10.64 -26.27 4.14
C LEU A 703 -10.37 -26.44 2.64
N PHE A 704 -9.40 -27.28 2.30
CA PHE A 704 -9.18 -27.82 0.94
C PHE A 704 -9.66 -29.29 0.90
N GLY A 705 -10.18 -29.77 -0.24
CA GLY A 705 -10.67 -31.15 -0.34
C GLY A 705 -11.60 -31.40 -1.53
N PRO A 706 -12.41 -32.47 -1.53
CA PRO A 706 -13.27 -32.82 -2.67
C PRO A 706 -14.34 -31.78 -3.00
N ALA A 707 -14.77 -30.98 -2.01
CA ALA A 707 -15.65 -29.83 -2.23
C ALA A 707 -14.90 -28.60 -2.77
N GLU A 708 -13.56 -28.58 -2.67
CA GLU A 708 -12.69 -27.46 -3.02
C GLU A 708 -11.34 -27.92 -3.59
N LEU A 709 -11.27 -28.01 -4.92
CA LEU A 709 -10.13 -28.59 -5.64
C LEU A 709 -8.90 -27.65 -5.76
N SER A 710 -8.95 -26.41 -5.24
CA SER A 710 -7.88 -25.41 -5.39
C SER A 710 -6.85 -25.46 -4.26
N SER A 711 -5.57 -25.71 -4.59
CA SER A 711 -4.43 -25.77 -3.67
C SER A 711 -3.77 -24.41 -3.36
N GLN A 712 -4.25 -23.30 -3.92
CA GLN A 712 -3.63 -21.98 -3.71
C GLN A 712 -4.20 -21.27 -2.47
N LEU A 713 -3.33 -21.07 -1.47
CA LEU A 713 -3.54 -20.58 -0.09
C LEU A 713 -4.35 -19.28 0.12
N ALA A 714 -4.87 -18.63 -0.93
CA ALA A 714 -5.50 -17.31 -0.85
C ALA A 714 -7.02 -17.27 -1.07
N SER A 715 -7.68 -18.41 -1.37
CA SER A 715 -9.13 -18.45 -1.61
C SER A 715 -9.80 -19.62 -0.88
N ALA A 716 -10.11 -19.43 0.41
CA ALA A 716 -10.97 -20.36 1.13
C ALA A 716 -12.43 -20.08 0.76
N SER A 717 -13.18 -21.09 0.28
CA SER A 717 -14.63 -20.96 0.08
C SER A 717 -15.45 -21.33 1.33
N VAL A 718 -14.86 -22.12 2.22
CA VAL A 718 -15.39 -22.54 3.52
C VAL A 718 -14.43 -22.06 4.60
N LEU A 719 -14.90 -21.15 5.45
CA LEU A 719 -14.18 -20.63 6.60
C LEU A 719 -14.97 -20.94 7.88
N ALA A 720 -14.29 -21.47 8.88
CA ALA A 720 -14.80 -21.62 10.23
C ALA A 720 -14.08 -20.64 11.17
N THR A 721 -14.84 -19.86 11.93
CA THR A 721 -14.30 -19.02 12.99
C THR A 721 -13.94 -19.88 14.19
N VAL A 722 -12.76 -19.64 14.76
CA VAL A 722 -12.34 -20.29 16.01
C VAL A 722 -13.01 -19.59 17.21
N ASP A 723 -13.64 -20.36 18.08
CA ASP A 723 -14.30 -19.86 19.29
C ASP A 723 -13.28 -19.46 20.39
N PRO A 724 -13.70 -18.75 21.46
CA PRO A 724 -12.81 -18.37 22.56
C PRO A 724 -12.17 -19.54 23.33
N GLN A 725 -12.65 -20.77 23.14
CA GLN A 725 -12.06 -21.99 23.69
C GLN A 725 -11.12 -22.70 22.68
N GLY A 726 -10.78 -22.02 21.58
CA GLY A 726 -9.92 -22.53 20.52
C GLY A 726 -10.60 -23.56 19.61
N ARG A 727 -11.91 -23.77 19.69
CA ARG A 727 -12.62 -24.80 18.91
C ARG A 727 -13.07 -24.27 17.56
N PHE A 728 -13.06 -25.14 16.55
CA PHE A 728 -13.64 -24.91 15.23
C PHE A 728 -14.48 -26.11 14.79
N GLN A 729 -15.45 -25.86 13.92
CA GLN A 729 -16.27 -26.89 13.29
C GLN A 729 -16.51 -26.52 11.83
N MET A 730 -16.36 -27.49 10.93
CA MET A 730 -16.60 -27.29 9.49
C MET A 730 -17.21 -28.54 8.86
N ARG A 731 -18.07 -28.35 7.85
CA ARG A 731 -18.65 -29.44 7.07
C ARG A 731 -17.77 -29.73 5.86
N ALA A 732 -17.50 -31.00 5.64
CA ALA A 732 -16.57 -31.48 4.62
C ALA A 732 -17.21 -32.55 3.74
N ALA A 733 -16.84 -32.57 2.45
CA ALA A 733 -17.25 -33.64 1.55
C ALA A 733 -16.49 -34.94 1.91
N PRO A 734 -17.09 -36.12 1.69
CA PRO A 734 -16.39 -37.38 1.94
C PRO A 734 -15.10 -37.48 1.11
N GLY A 735 -14.00 -37.93 1.73
CA GLY A 735 -12.68 -38.02 1.13
C GLY A 735 -11.60 -37.28 1.94
N ASP A 736 -10.47 -37.04 1.30
CA ASP A 736 -9.29 -36.42 1.93
C ASP A 736 -9.46 -34.90 1.99
N ASN A 737 -9.64 -34.38 3.20
CA ASN A 737 -9.78 -32.95 3.44
C ASN A 737 -8.60 -32.42 4.24
N PHE A 738 -8.21 -31.18 4.01
CA PHE A 738 -7.03 -30.56 4.59
C PHE A 738 -7.44 -29.24 5.26
N PRO A 739 -7.75 -29.26 6.56
CA PRO A 739 -7.97 -28.06 7.34
C PRO A 739 -6.68 -27.26 7.46
N TYR A 740 -6.76 -25.94 7.37
CA TYR A 740 -5.60 -25.05 7.51
C TYR A 740 -5.97 -23.74 8.19
N VAL A 741 -5.03 -23.10 8.87
CA VAL A 741 -5.26 -21.79 9.51
C VAL A 741 -5.13 -20.67 8.47
N PHE A 742 -6.11 -19.78 8.42
CA PHE A 742 -6.21 -18.68 7.46
C PHE A 742 -6.05 -17.33 8.19
N ASN A 743 -4.95 -16.60 7.93
CA ASN A 743 -4.68 -15.30 8.56
C ASN A 743 -4.33 -14.26 7.49
N MET A 744 -5.30 -13.42 7.11
CA MET A 744 -5.12 -12.50 5.99
C MET A 744 -4.13 -11.36 6.28
N HIS A 745 -3.82 -11.05 7.54
CA HIS A 745 -2.87 -9.99 7.89
C HIS A 745 -2.18 -10.24 9.25
N ALA A 746 -0.86 -10.48 9.22
CA ALA A 746 0.14 -10.08 10.24
C ALA A 746 0.76 -11.06 11.25
N ASP A 747 0.39 -12.34 11.38
CA ASP A 747 1.10 -13.22 12.34
C ASP A 747 2.00 -14.27 11.67
N ARG A 748 3.26 -14.35 12.11
CA ARG A 748 4.17 -15.48 11.82
C ARG A 748 3.81 -16.65 12.72
N ILE A 749 2.77 -17.38 12.35
CA ILE A 749 2.48 -18.69 12.92
C ILE A 749 3.19 -19.71 12.01
N SER A 750 4.08 -20.54 12.57
CA SER A 750 4.67 -21.63 11.78
C SER A 750 3.69 -22.80 11.73
N TRP A 751 3.33 -23.18 10.50
CA TRP A 751 2.44 -24.31 10.19
C TRP A 751 3.28 -25.42 9.56
N ASP A 752 3.37 -26.54 10.26
CA ASP A 752 4.18 -27.68 9.85
C ASP A 752 3.31 -28.67 9.07
N THR A 753 3.42 -28.62 7.74
CA THR A 753 2.62 -29.47 6.83
C THR A 753 3.02 -30.95 6.91
N GLU A 754 4.22 -31.29 7.36
CA GLU A 754 4.65 -32.68 7.54
C GLU A 754 3.99 -33.35 8.75
N LYS A 755 3.52 -32.55 9.73
CA LYS A 755 2.86 -33.04 10.95
C LYS A 755 1.33 -33.08 10.87
N GLN A 756 0.73 -32.67 9.75
CA GLN A 756 -0.71 -32.44 9.61
C GLN A 756 -1.28 -33.27 8.44
N PRO A 757 -1.56 -34.58 8.63
CA PRO A 757 -2.06 -35.45 7.58
C PRO A 757 -3.50 -35.07 7.15
N PRO A 758 -3.96 -35.52 5.96
CA PRO A 758 -5.34 -35.31 5.55
C PRO A 758 -6.33 -35.89 6.56
N VAL A 759 -7.40 -35.13 6.81
CA VAL A 759 -8.58 -35.58 7.55
C VAL A 759 -9.48 -36.33 6.59
N ILE A 760 -9.51 -37.65 6.74
CA ILE A 760 -10.39 -38.52 5.95
C ILE A 760 -11.81 -38.41 6.52
N VAL A 761 -12.70 -37.76 5.78
CA VAL A 761 -14.09 -37.55 6.18
C VAL A 761 -14.98 -38.59 5.52
N LYS A 762 -15.90 -39.18 6.29
CA LYS A 762 -16.98 -40.03 5.77
C LYS A 762 -18.31 -39.31 5.87
N ALA A 763 -19.24 -39.68 4.99
CA ALA A 763 -20.58 -39.10 4.99
C ALA A 763 -21.31 -39.39 6.31
N GLY A 764 -21.84 -38.34 6.95
CA GLY A 764 -22.61 -38.40 8.19
C GLY A 764 -21.78 -38.53 9.47
N GLU A 765 -20.45 -38.67 9.39
CA GLU A 765 -19.58 -38.82 10.56
C GLU A 765 -18.97 -37.49 11.01
N THR A 766 -18.78 -37.31 12.31
CA THR A 766 -17.96 -36.24 12.89
C THR A 766 -16.56 -36.76 13.16
N THR A 767 -15.57 -36.19 12.49
CA THR A 767 -14.15 -36.49 12.65
C THR A 767 -13.52 -35.43 13.54
N HIS A 768 -12.82 -35.86 14.59
CA HIS A 768 -12.14 -34.95 15.51
C HIS A 768 -10.70 -34.74 15.04
N TYR A 769 -10.25 -33.50 14.91
CA TYR A 769 -8.94 -33.13 14.39
C TYR A 769 -8.41 -31.83 15.03
N ASP A 770 -7.43 -31.94 15.92
CA ASP A 770 -6.80 -30.76 16.52
C ASP A 770 -5.68 -30.21 15.63
N LEU A 771 -5.77 -28.91 15.31
CA LEU A 771 -4.79 -28.15 14.55
C LEU A 771 -3.68 -27.65 15.50
N THR A 772 -2.50 -28.25 15.42
CA THR A 772 -1.33 -27.74 16.16
C THR A 772 -0.61 -26.63 15.41
N ILE A 773 -0.35 -25.51 16.08
CA ILE A 773 0.44 -24.39 15.56
C ILE A 773 1.55 -24.00 16.55
N THR A 774 2.67 -23.45 16.07
CA THR A 774 3.71 -22.91 16.98
C THR A 774 3.68 -21.37 16.91
N PRO A 775 3.26 -20.68 17.98
CA PRO A 775 3.29 -19.23 18.03
C PRO A 775 4.73 -18.72 18.14
N ALA A 776 5.01 -17.55 17.56
CA ALA A 776 6.32 -16.92 17.63
C ALA A 776 6.61 -16.40 19.06
N VAL A 777 7.82 -16.67 19.57
CA VAL A 777 8.33 -16.11 20.85
C VAL A 777 8.35 -14.58 20.80
N LEU A 778 7.89 -13.92 21.87
CA LEU A 778 7.85 -12.46 21.96
C LEU A 778 9.25 -11.84 21.83
N PRO A 779 9.41 -10.71 21.12
CA PRO A 779 10.72 -10.06 20.92
C PRO A 779 11.47 -9.73 22.21
N GLU A 780 10.75 -9.36 23.28
CA GLU A 780 11.35 -8.97 24.57
C GLU A 780 12.10 -10.13 25.26
N GLU A 781 11.57 -11.34 25.16
CA GLU A 781 12.18 -12.53 25.76
C GLU A 781 13.46 -12.95 25.00
N LYS A 782 13.45 -12.84 23.66
CA LYS A 782 14.63 -13.05 22.82
C LYS A 782 15.76 -12.07 23.16
N VAL A 783 15.42 -10.79 23.37
CA VAL A 783 16.38 -9.76 23.79
C VAL A 783 17.04 -10.10 25.14
N LYS A 784 16.24 -10.51 26.13
CA LYS A 784 16.74 -10.82 27.47
C LYS A 784 17.70 -12.01 27.46
N ALA A 785 17.39 -13.06 26.67
CA ALA A 785 18.26 -14.21 26.50
C ALA A 785 19.61 -13.82 25.85
N ALA A 786 19.57 -12.97 24.82
CA ALA A 786 20.78 -12.47 24.15
C ALA A 786 21.67 -11.64 25.08
N GLU A 787 21.10 -10.81 25.96
CA GLU A 787 21.86 -10.01 26.93
C GLU A 787 22.54 -10.85 28.00
N ALA A 788 21.86 -11.91 28.48
CA ALA A 788 22.44 -12.84 29.43
C ALA A 788 23.64 -13.62 28.85
N LEU A 789 23.60 -13.93 27.55
CA LEU A 789 24.71 -14.57 26.84
C LEU A 789 25.92 -13.64 26.76
N ILE A 790 25.72 -12.39 26.33
CA ILE A 790 26.81 -11.40 26.17
C ILE A 790 27.50 -11.10 27.50
N ALA A 791 26.76 -11.09 28.60
CA ALA A 791 27.31 -10.86 29.94
C ALA A 791 28.29 -11.96 30.41
N ARG A 792 28.29 -13.14 29.78
CA ARG A 792 29.16 -14.27 30.14
C ARG A 792 30.43 -14.36 29.27
N LEU A 793 30.57 -13.50 28.27
CA LEU A 793 31.70 -13.56 27.33
C LEU A 793 33.03 -13.11 27.98
N PRO A 794 34.17 -13.74 27.64
CA PRO A 794 35.50 -13.38 28.15
C PRO A 794 35.91 -11.93 27.87
N GLU A 795 36.82 -11.36 28.68
CA GLU A 795 37.36 -10.01 28.46
C GLU A 795 38.48 -9.97 27.41
N ASP A 796 39.27 -11.05 27.26
CA ASP A 796 40.32 -11.12 26.24
C ASP A 796 39.72 -11.09 24.82
N LYS A 797 40.28 -10.25 23.94
CA LYS A 797 39.70 -10.03 22.60
C LYS A 797 39.76 -11.28 21.71
N GLY A 798 40.81 -12.09 21.82
CA GLY A 798 40.97 -13.30 21.02
C GLY A 798 40.06 -14.42 21.49
N GLU A 799 39.98 -14.62 22.80
CA GLU A 799 39.10 -15.61 23.42
C GLU A 799 37.61 -15.22 23.26
N ARG A 800 37.29 -13.93 23.42
CA ARG A 800 35.95 -13.37 23.17
C ARG A 800 35.51 -13.56 21.73
N THR A 801 36.41 -13.33 20.76
CA THR A 801 36.12 -13.59 19.34
C THR A 801 35.84 -15.07 19.10
N SER A 802 36.68 -15.95 19.64
CA SER A 802 36.51 -17.41 19.52
C SER A 802 35.19 -17.89 20.10
N GLU A 803 34.79 -17.37 21.26
CA GLU A 803 33.54 -17.72 21.92
C GLU A 803 32.31 -17.19 21.17
N ILE A 804 32.39 -15.96 20.62
CA ILE A 804 31.32 -15.43 19.76
C ILE A 804 31.19 -16.28 18.48
N LEU A 805 32.31 -16.66 17.85
CA LEU A 805 32.28 -17.52 16.66
C LEU A 805 31.68 -18.90 17.00
N ARG A 806 31.99 -19.46 18.17
CA ARG A 806 31.38 -20.70 18.69
C ARG A 806 29.86 -20.56 18.81
N GLU A 807 29.37 -19.47 19.38
CA GLU A 807 27.93 -19.19 19.50
C GLU A 807 27.25 -18.99 18.13
N LEU A 808 27.96 -18.42 17.15
CA LEU A 808 27.44 -18.25 15.80
C LEU A 808 27.38 -19.57 15.00
N ARG A 809 28.07 -20.63 15.44
CA ARG A 809 28.01 -21.99 14.87
C ARG A 809 26.75 -22.77 15.29
N GLU A 810 26.09 -22.44 16.41
CA GLU A 810 24.97 -23.24 16.91
C GLU A 810 23.81 -23.30 15.89
N PRO A 811 23.39 -24.51 15.47
CA PRO A 811 22.30 -24.70 14.51
C PRO A 811 20.96 -24.56 15.23
N ASN A 812 20.56 -23.34 15.58
CA ASN A 812 19.19 -23.10 15.97
C ASN A 812 18.33 -23.08 14.70
N GLY A 813 17.24 -23.84 14.69
CA GLY A 813 16.29 -23.88 13.57
C GLY A 813 15.96 -22.48 13.05
N ASP A 814 15.81 -22.37 11.74
CA ASP A 814 15.62 -21.13 10.97
C ASP A 814 16.27 -19.88 11.61
N ALA A 815 17.59 -19.93 11.79
CA ALA A 815 18.42 -19.01 12.59
C ALA A 815 18.34 -17.50 12.23
N PHE A 816 17.54 -17.11 11.24
CA PHE A 816 17.23 -15.72 10.91
C PHE A 816 15.96 -15.19 11.59
N GLU A 817 15.25 -16.01 12.37
CA GLU A 817 14.13 -15.58 13.21
C GLU A 817 14.54 -15.11 14.61
N ASP A 818 15.78 -15.39 15.06
CA ASP A 818 16.36 -14.85 16.30
C ASP A 818 17.34 -13.70 15.99
N CYS A 819 16.83 -12.68 15.28
CA CYS A 819 17.58 -11.48 14.93
C CYS A 819 18.21 -10.82 16.16
N GLU A 820 17.52 -10.88 17.29
CA GLU A 820 17.91 -10.27 18.56
C GLU A 820 19.24 -10.86 19.09
N ARG A 821 19.44 -12.18 18.99
CA ARG A 821 20.67 -12.84 19.47
C ARG A 821 21.87 -12.60 18.56
N TRP A 822 21.79 -12.97 17.28
CA TRP A 822 22.98 -12.95 16.41
C TRP A 822 23.43 -11.53 16.06
N THR A 823 22.52 -10.56 15.91
CA THR A 823 22.91 -9.17 15.60
C THR A 823 23.68 -8.52 16.73
N ARG A 824 23.37 -8.87 17.98
CA ARG A 824 24.10 -8.39 19.16
C ARG A 824 25.47 -9.05 19.28
N LEU A 825 25.58 -10.35 19.01
CA LEU A 825 26.88 -11.03 18.93
C LEU A 825 27.78 -10.43 17.84
N VAL A 826 27.23 -10.16 16.66
CA VAL A 826 27.97 -9.46 15.59
C VAL A 826 28.37 -8.04 16.00
N ARG A 827 27.52 -7.32 16.75
CA ARG A 827 27.88 -6.00 17.30
C ARG A 827 29.09 -6.09 18.24
N GLU A 828 29.23 -7.17 19.00
CA GLU A 828 30.42 -7.41 19.82
C GLU A 828 31.67 -7.66 18.94
N LEU A 829 31.58 -8.43 17.86
CA LEU A 829 32.69 -8.58 16.89
C LEU A 829 33.11 -7.23 16.29
N VAL A 830 32.14 -6.38 15.94
CA VAL A 830 32.40 -5.03 15.43
C VAL A 830 33.10 -4.15 16.46
N LYS A 831 32.77 -4.28 17.75
CA LYS A 831 33.48 -3.57 18.84
C LYS A 831 34.92 -4.04 19.00
N ILE A 832 35.21 -5.31 18.72
CA ILE A 832 36.59 -5.84 18.73
C ILE A 832 37.40 -5.26 17.57
N GLY A 833 36.77 -5.06 16.41
CA GLY A 833 37.33 -4.36 15.25
C GLY A 833 38.32 -5.21 14.44
N PRO A 834 39.35 -4.60 13.80
CA PRO A 834 40.32 -5.30 12.95
C PRO A 834 40.99 -6.52 13.57
N ALA A 835 41.16 -6.54 14.90
CA ALA A 835 41.75 -7.66 15.62
C ALA A 835 40.95 -8.98 15.50
N ALA A 836 39.64 -8.91 15.21
CA ALA A 836 38.80 -10.09 15.00
C ALA A 836 38.88 -10.63 13.56
N VAL A 837 39.32 -9.82 12.60
CA VAL A 837 39.25 -10.13 11.15
C VAL A 837 39.97 -11.43 10.80
N PRO A 838 41.20 -11.72 11.30
CA PRO A 838 41.89 -12.97 10.96
C PRO A 838 41.14 -14.24 11.40
N GLN A 839 40.45 -14.19 12.55
CA GLN A 839 39.66 -15.33 13.04
C GLN A 839 38.34 -15.44 12.26
N ILE A 840 37.71 -14.32 11.93
CA ILE A 840 36.47 -14.30 11.13
C ILE A 840 36.74 -14.79 9.70
N THR A 841 37.85 -14.40 9.06
CA THR A 841 38.21 -14.87 7.71
C THR A 841 38.59 -16.34 7.71
N ALA A 842 39.31 -16.82 8.72
CA ALA A 842 39.60 -18.25 8.89
C ALA A 842 38.32 -19.07 9.10
N GLU A 843 37.36 -18.57 9.87
CA GLU A 843 36.04 -19.19 10.03
C GLU A 843 35.24 -19.15 8.72
N LEU A 844 35.28 -18.02 8.00
CA LEU A 844 34.60 -17.88 6.71
C LEU A 844 35.16 -18.86 5.67
N ASP A 845 36.46 -19.10 5.65
CA ASP A 845 37.11 -20.08 4.76
C ASP A 845 36.72 -21.53 5.09
N GLN A 846 36.23 -21.80 6.30
CA GLN A 846 35.74 -23.11 6.75
C GLN A 846 34.21 -23.21 6.77
N ALA A 847 33.49 -22.10 6.53
CA ALA A 847 32.04 -22.09 6.54
C ALA A 847 31.49 -22.85 5.33
N ASP A 848 30.63 -23.82 5.63
CA ASP A 848 29.93 -24.73 4.73
C ASP A 848 28.40 -24.70 4.96
N ASP A 849 27.89 -23.69 5.68
CA ASP A 849 26.46 -23.42 5.79
C ASP A 849 26.11 -21.94 5.54
N GLU A 850 24.86 -21.73 5.14
CA GLU A 850 24.31 -20.40 4.83
C GLU A 850 24.45 -19.41 5.99
N ASN A 851 24.15 -19.84 7.21
CA ASN A 851 24.00 -18.94 8.34
C ASN A 851 25.36 -18.38 8.73
N ARG A 852 26.40 -19.21 8.76
CA ARG A 852 27.79 -18.76 8.97
C ARG A 852 28.25 -17.83 7.87
N LEU A 853 28.09 -18.21 6.59
CA LEU A 853 28.49 -17.36 5.47
C LEU A 853 27.84 -15.97 5.52
N ARG A 854 26.55 -15.87 5.87
CA ARG A 854 25.83 -14.60 6.03
C ARG A 854 26.32 -13.78 7.21
N LYS A 855 26.33 -14.37 8.41
CA LYS A 855 26.67 -13.66 9.66
C LYS A 855 28.11 -13.16 9.63
N LEU A 856 29.04 -13.97 9.11
CA LEU A 856 30.47 -13.62 9.01
C LEU A 856 30.69 -12.55 7.93
N SER A 857 30.10 -12.68 6.74
CA SER A 857 30.20 -11.65 5.69
C SER A 857 29.61 -10.31 6.14
N PHE A 858 28.49 -10.35 6.87
CA PHE A 858 27.90 -9.16 7.48
C PHE A 858 28.83 -8.51 8.51
N ALA A 859 29.47 -9.32 9.37
CA ALA A 859 30.42 -8.85 10.37
C ALA A 859 31.65 -8.20 9.70
N LEU A 860 32.23 -8.85 8.68
CA LEU A 860 33.37 -8.31 7.91
C LEU A 860 33.01 -6.99 7.22
N ARG A 861 31.84 -6.92 6.61
CA ARG A 861 31.30 -5.67 6.02
C ARG A 861 31.16 -4.57 7.07
N ALA A 862 30.70 -4.91 8.28
CA ALA A 862 30.51 -3.94 9.36
C ALA A 862 31.84 -3.44 9.94
N ILE A 863 32.83 -4.32 10.09
CA ILE A 863 34.19 -3.98 10.54
C ILE A 863 34.91 -3.10 9.52
N GLY A 864 34.76 -3.39 8.22
CA GLY A 864 35.27 -2.54 7.14
C GLY A 864 36.77 -2.68 6.84
N ASP A 865 37.38 -3.81 7.17
CA ASP A 865 38.81 -4.08 6.93
C ASP A 865 39.03 -4.74 5.55
N PRO A 866 39.79 -4.10 4.62
CA PRO A 866 40.04 -4.64 3.28
C PRO A 866 40.81 -5.97 3.24
N SER A 867 41.50 -6.37 4.32
CA SER A 867 42.19 -7.67 4.40
C SER A 867 41.23 -8.87 4.31
N ALA A 868 39.92 -8.64 4.47
CA ALA A 868 38.88 -9.65 4.32
C ALA A 868 38.51 -10.00 2.87
N VAL A 869 38.88 -9.14 1.89
CA VAL A 869 38.46 -9.27 0.49
C VAL A 869 38.84 -10.63 -0.14
N PRO A 870 40.06 -11.17 0.04
CA PRO A 870 40.40 -12.48 -0.53
C PRO A 870 39.51 -13.62 -0.02
N ALA A 871 39.18 -13.62 1.28
CA ALA A 871 38.31 -14.64 1.88
C ALA A 871 36.87 -14.54 1.36
N LEU A 872 36.38 -13.31 1.14
CA LEU A 872 35.06 -13.06 0.54
C LEU A 872 34.99 -13.53 -0.92
N ILE A 873 36.02 -13.28 -1.74
CA ILE A 873 36.07 -13.78 -3.13
C ILE A 873 36.09 -15.33 -3.13
N ARG A 874 36.88 -15.95 -2.24
CA ARG A 874 36.91 -17.42 -2.08
C ARG A 874 35.60 -18.00 -1.53
N ALA A 875 34.73 -17.19 -0.93
CA ALA A 875 33.44 -17.64 -0.42
C ALA A 875 32.36 -17.71 -1.52
N ILE A 876 32.50 -16.99 -2.65
CA ILE A 876 31.48 -16.91 -3.71
C ILE A 876 31.00 -18.29 -4.19
N PRO A 877 31.88 -19.26 -4.54
CA PRO A 877 31.43 -20.57 -5.00
C PRO A 877 30.65 -21.35 -3.94
N ARG A 878 30.94 -21.11 -2.66
CA ARG A 878 30.28 -21.73 -1.51
C ARG A 878 28.97 -21.05 -1.13
N THR A 879 28.38 -20.20 -1.99
CA THR A 879 27.06 -19.58 -1.73
C THR A 879 25.89 -20.31 -2.39
N LEU A 880 26.18 -21.43 -3.06
CA LEU A 880 25.23 -22.30 -3.75
C LEU A 880 24.36 -23.09 -2.76
N ARG A 881 23.07 -23.27 -3.08
CA ARG A 881 22.07 -23.97 -2.27
C ARG A 881 21.01 -24.65 -3.15
N ARG A 882 20.02 -25.31 -2.54
CA ARG A 882 18.75 -25.70 -3.19
C ARG A 882 17.94 -24.46 -3.65
N PRO A 883 17.25 -24.52 -4.80
CA PRO A 883 16.27 -23.50 -5.19
C PRO A 883 15.20 -23.33 -4.10
N SER A 884 14.93 -22.07 -3.70
CA SER A 884 13.71 -21.69 -2.98
C SER A 884 12.82 -20.86 -3.90
N SER A 885 11.57 -20.57 -3.51
CA SER A 885 10.51 -19.96 -4.35
C SER A 885 10.89 -18.72 -5.16
N ASP A 886 12.03 -18.08 -4.88
CA ASP A 886 12.40 -16.78 -5.42
C ASP A 886 13.67 -16.81 -6.30
N CYS A 887 14.51 -17.88 -6.31
CA CYS A 887 15.72 -17.99 -7.16
C CYS A 887 16.22 -19.45 -7.32
N GLY A 888 16.62 -19.88 -8.53
CA GLY A 888 17.23 -21.19 -8.84
C GLY A 888 17.88 -21.26 -10.24
N ILE A 889 18.79 -22.22 -10.46
CA ILE A 889 19.48 -22.56 -11.72
C ILE A 889 19.53 -24.08 -11.86
N LYS A 890 19.05 -24.61 -12.99
CA LYS A 890 19.23 -26.03 -13.37
C LYS A 890 20.45 -26.17 -14.28
N VAL A 891 21.45 -26.89 -13.82
CA VAL A 891 22.79 -27.08 -14.39
C VAL A 891 22.91 -28.49 -14.93
N VAL A 892 22.51 -28.65 -16.19
CA VAL A 892 22.53 -29.96 -16.88
C VAL A 892 23.90 -30.25 -17.50
N ASP A 893 24.75 -29.24 -17.70
CA ASP A 893 26.13 -29.41 -18.17
C ASP A 893 26.95 -30.23 -17.16
N GLN A 894 27.52 -31.36 -17.60
CA GLN A 894 28.18 -32.31 -16.70
C GLN A 894 29.41 -31.71 -15.99
N GLY A 895 30.17 -30.84 -16.66
CA GLY A 895 31.35 -30.20 -16.10
C GLY A 895 31.00 -29.13 -15.05
N LEU A 896 30.07 -28.24 -15.39
CA LEU A 896 29.57 -27.23 -14.44
C LEU A 896 28.80 -27.88 -13.28
N ASN A 897 28.03 -28.94 -13.54
CA ASN A 897 27.29 -29.65 -12.51
C ASN A 897 28.26 -30.26 -11.48
N GLN A 898 29.30 -30.96 -11.92
CA GLN A 898 30.33 -31.50 -11.00
C GLN A 898 31.04 -30.39 -10.20
N PHE A 899 31.32 -29.25 -10.84
CA PHE A 899 31.90 -28.10 -10.15
C PHE A 899 30.95 -27.53 -9.09
N MET A 900 29.66 -27.38 -9.42
CA MET A 900 28.66 -26.81 -8.53
C MET A 900 28.29 -27.78 -7.40
N GLN A 901 28.17 -29.09 -7.66
CA GLN A 901 27.99 -30.14 -6.64
C GLN A 901 29.13 -30.13 -5.61
N LYS A 902 30.38 -29.92 -6.04
CA LYS A 902 31.54 -29.83 -5.14
C LYS A 902 31.46 -28.64 -4.18
N HIS A 903 30.74 -27.59 -4.56
CA HIS A 903 30.65 -26.33 -3.83
C HIS A 903 29.24 -26.02 -3.31
N ASP A 904 28.31 -26.97 -3.44
CA ASP A 904 26.97 -26.89 -2.89
C ASP A 904 27.01 -27.07 -1.37
N LEU A 905 26.27 -26.23 -0.65
CA LEU A 905 26.20 -26.26 0.81
C LEU A 905 25.29 -27.38 1.35
N ASP A 906 24.68 -28.18 0.46
CA ASP A 906 23.81 -29.29 0.81
C ASP A 906 24.44 -30.62 0.35
N GLU A 907 24.93 -31.45 1.28
CA GLU A 907 25.69 -32.69 1.00
C GLU A 907 24.86 -33.82 0.35
N GLN A 908 23.56 -33.62 0.13
CA GLN A 908 22.71 -34.64 -0.51
C GLN A 908 22.86 -34.58 -2.04
N ASP A 909 23.30 -35.69 -2.63
CA ASP A 909 23.45 -35.89 -4.08
C ASP A 909 22.10 -35.67 -4.81
N ARG A 910 21.99 -34.57 -5.57
CA ARG A 910 20.70 -33.99 -6.00
C ARG A 910 20.56 -33.69 -7.49
N GLY A 911 21.43 -34.24 -8.34
CA GLY A 911 21.28 -34.09 -9.78
C GLY A 911 21.80 -32.74 -10.27
N SER A 912 20.95 -31.91 -10.89
CA SER A 912 21.35 -30.69 -11.62
C SER A 912 20.81 -29.38 -11.05
N ASP A 913 20.03 -29.37 -9.97
CA ASP A 913 19.32 -28.15 -9.53
C ASP A 913 20.03 -27.41 -8.39
N PHE A 914 20.44 -26.16 -8.65
CA PHE A 914 21.14 -25.27 -7.74
C PHE A 914 20.37 -23.95 -7.58
N GLY A 915 20.76 -23.10 -6.63
CA GLY A 915 20.14 -21.83 -6.36
C GLY A 915 21.07 -20.94 -5.56
N TYR A 916 20.91 -19.62 -5.70
CA TYR A 916 21.68 -18.66 -4.92
C TYR A 916 20.90 -18.23 -3.69
N GLY A 917 21.55 -18.33 -2.54
CA GLY A 917 20.93 -17.92 -1.29
C GLY A 917 21.13 -16.48 -0.91
N ARG A 918 20.58 -16.10 0.25
CA ARG A 918 20.90 -14.83 0.89
C ARG A 918 22.39 -14.61 1.22
N PRO A 919 23.28 -15.63 1.38
CA PRO A 919 24.73 -15.41 1.53
C PRO A 919 25.36 -14.62 0.40
N VAL A 920 24.97 -14.88 -0.84
CA VAL A 920 25.57 -14.26 -2.03
C VAL A 920 25.45 -12.73 -1.96
N ARG A 921 24.29 -12.22 -1.51
CA ARG A 921 24.02 -10.79 -1.37
C ARG A 921 24.88 -10.15 -0.28
N GLU A 922 25.15 -10.86 0.81
CA GLU A 922 26.00 -10.36 1.89
C GLU A 922 27.49 -10.39 1.49
N VAL A 923 27.93 -11.42 0.75
CA VAL A 923 29.29 -11.51 0.23
C VAL A 923 29.57 -10.39 -0.77
N PHE A 924 28.74 -10.24 -1.81
CA PHE A 924 28.92 -9.15 -2.78
C PHE A 924 28.70 -7.77 -2.16
N GLY A 925 27.74 -7.64 -1.23
CA GLY A 925 27.56 -6.40 -0.47
C GLY A 925 28.76 -6.04 0.42
N ALA A 926 29.51 -7.04 0.92
CA ALA A 926 30.76 -6.83 1.63
C ALA A 926 31.88 -6.42 0.66
N LEU A 927 32.04 -7.13 -0.46
CA LEU A 927 33.01 -6.82 -1.50
C LEU A 927 32.83 -5.39 -2.03
N GLN A 928 31.61 -5.01 -2.43
CA GLN A 928 31.32 -3.66 -2.90
C GLN A 928 31.65 -2.60 -1.85
N LYS A 929 31.34 -2.85 -0.57
CA LYS A 929 31.65 -1.88 0.51
C LYS A 929 33.16 -1.73 0.74
N LEU A 930 33.91 -2.83 0.68
CA LEU A 930 35.36 -2.82 0.94
C LEU A 930 36.18 -2.31 -0.25
N THR A 931 35.68 -2.49 -1.47
CA THR A 931 36.41 -2.19 -2.72
C THR A 931 35.89 -0.97 -3.47
N GLY A 932 34.63 -0.58 -3.25
CA GLY A 932 33.95 0.46 -4.02
C GLY A 932 33.52 0.03 -5.43
N GLN A 933 33.78 -1.22 -5.82
CA GLN A 933 33.56 -1.73 -7.17
C GLN A 933 32.22 -2.51 -7.28
N ASP A 934 31.48 -2.28 -8.36
CA ASP A 934 30.26 -3.03 -8.75
C ASP A 934 30.55 -3.69 -10.11
N PHE A 935 30.66 -5.03 -10.16
CA PHE A 935 30.88 -5.78 -11.41
C PHE A 935 29.57 -6.20 -12.09
N ASP A 936 28.46 -5.57 -11.71
CA ASP A 936 27.14 -6.04 -12.06
C ASP A 936 26.91 -7.47 -11.56
N ASP A 937 27.32 -7.72 -10.32
CA ASP A 937 27.21 -9.03 -9.64
C ASP A 937 25.76 -9.53 -9.56
N LYS A 938 24.80 -8.64 -9.88
CA LYS A 938 23.38 -8.96 -9.98
C LYS A 938 23.01 -9.74 -11.23
N SER A 939 23.83 -9.66 -12.27
CA SER A 939 23.70 -10.41 -13.53
C SER A 939 23.64 -11.93 -13.31
N VAL A 940 24.40 -12.45 -12.34
CA VAL A 940 24.43 -13.87 -11.98
C VAL A 940 23.11 -14.35 -11.36
N TYR A 941 22.29 -13.44 -10.80
CA TYR A 941 21.01 -13.80 -10.15
C TYR A 941 19.84 -13.95 -11.12
N SER A 942 19.94 -13.43 -12.34
CA SER A 942 18.82 -13.32 -13.29
C SER A 942 18.97 -14.28 -14.47
N ILE A 943 19.58 -15.43 -14.23
CA ILE A 943 19.76 -16.45 -15.25
C ILE A 943 18.49 -17.31 -15.30
N HIS A 944 17.68 -17.15 -16.35
CA HIS A 944 16.40 -17.85 -16.50
C HIS A 944 16.57 -19.36 -16.80
N LEU A 945 15.63 -20.15 -16.27
CA LEU A 945 15.56 -21.61 -16.36
C LEU A 945 15.31 -22.02 -17.82
N SER A 946 16.26 -22.69 -18.46
CA SER A 946 16.03 -23.30 -19.77
C SER A 946 16.67 -24.68 -19.86
N GLU A 947 15.90 -25.66 -20.32
CA GLU A 947 16.40 -27.01 -20.64
C GLU A 947 17.23 -27.03 -21.94
N ASP A 948 17.35 -25.90 -22.64
CA ASP A 948 18.13 -25.76 -23.87
C ASP A 948 19.66 -25.82 -23.60
N PRO A 949 20.38 -26.82 -24.16
CA PRO A 949 21.84 -26.92 -24.09
C PRO A 949 22.60 -25.67 -24.53
N ARG A 950 22.04 -24.85 -25.44
CA ARG A 950 22.69 -23.62 -25.92
C ARG A 950 22.67 -22.52 -24.87
N ARG A 951 21.52 -22.30 -24.24
CA ARG A 951 21.38 -21.34 -23.14
C ARG A 951 22.23 -21.77 -21.95
N GLN A 952 22.32 -23.07 -21.66
CA GLN A 952 23.16 -23.63 -20.58
C GLN A 952 24.66 -23.29 -20.73
N GLU A 953 25.23 -23.35 -21.94
CA GLU A 953 26.62 -22.93 -22.21
C GLU A 953 26.85 -21.44 -21.89
N MET A 954 25.89 -20.60 -22.26
CA MET A 954 25.96 -19.14 -22.05
C MET A 954 25.95 -18.79 -20.55
N GLN A 955 25.19 -19.53 -19.74
CA GLN A 955 25.16 -19.38 -18.28
C GLN A 955 26.52 -19.68 -17.64
N ARG A 956 27.18 -20.77 -18.07
CA ARG A 956 28.51 -21.14 -17.57
C ARG A 956 29.56 -20.05 -17.82
N ARG A 957 29.64 -19.57 -19.06
CA ARG A 957 30.58 -18.50 -19.44
C ARG A 957 30.39 -17.22 -18.65
N ARG A 958 29.15 -16.93 -18.24
CA ARG A 958 28.82 -15.73 -17.46
C ARG A 958 29.36 -15.82 -16.03
N TYR A 959 29.18 -16.97 -15.38
CA TYR A 959 29.71 -17.21 -14.03
C TYR A 959 31.24 -17.13 -13.99
N GLU A 960 31.91 -17.77 -14.96
CA GLU A 960 33.37 -17.74 -15.09
C GLU A 960 33.90 -16.32 -15.35
N ARG A 961 33.22 -15.55 -16.21
CA ARG A 961 33.59 -14.16 -16.50
C ARG A 961 33.51 -13.26 -15.26
N GLN A 962 32.50 -13.44 -14.42
CA GLN A 962 32.35 -12.65 -13.18
C GLN A 962 33.43 -12.99 -12.16
N ALA A 963 33.70 -14.28 -11.97
CA ALA A 963 34.75 -14.74 -11.07
C ALA A 963 36.15 -14.28 -11.54
N GLU A 964 36.40 -14.29 -12.85
CA GLU A 964 37.62 -13.77 -13.45
C GLU A 964 37.77 -12.25 -13.29
N GLY A 965 36.67 -11.52 -13.42
CA GLY A 965 36.63 -10.07 -13.23
C GLY A 965 37.10 -9.67 -11.82
N TRP A 966 36.55 -10.32 -10.79
CA TRP A 966 36.96 -10.09 -9.40
C TRP A 966 38.40 -10.49 -9.11
N ARG A 967 38.85 -11.63 -9.66
CA ARG A 967 40.23 -12.11 -9.49
C ARG A 967 41.23 -11.13 -10.09
N THR A 968 41.05 -10.79 -11.37
CA THR A 968 41.94 -9.89 -12.10
C THR A 968 41.98 -8.52 -11.46
N TRP A 969 40.83 -7.96 -11.09
CA TRP A 969 40.79 -6.67 -10.44
C TRP A 969 41.53 -6.66 -9.09
N TRP A 970 41.37 -7.69 -8.25
CA TRP A 970 42.09 -7.75 -6.98
C TRP A 970 43.60 -7.87 -7.17
N GLU A 971 44.05 -8.75 -8.07
CA GLU A 971 45.47 -8.95 -8.37
C GLU A 971 46.14 -7.66 -8.88
N GLU A 972 45.40 -6.80 -9.59
CA GLU A 972 45.86 -5.51 -10.08
C GLU A 972 45.81 -4.40 -9.02
N ASN A 973 44.85 -4.43 -8.10
CA ASN A 973 44.51 -3.30 -7.24
C ASN A 973 44.83 -3.51 -5.74
N TRP A 974 45.19 -4.71 -5.27
CA TRP A 974 45.36 -4.99 -3.83
C TRP A 974 46.34 -4.04 -3.10
N ARG A 975 47.38 -3.54 -3.80
CA ARG A 975 48.39 -2.63 -3.22
C ARG A 975 47.82 -1.30 -2.74
N SER A 976 46.66 -0.87 -3.25
CA SER A 976 46.00 0.35 -2.79
C SER A 976 45.14 0.12 -1.54
N LEU A 977 44.90 -1.13 -1.16
CA LEU A 977 43.93 -1.52 -0.11
C LEU A 977 44.56 -2.23 1.08
N THR A 978 45.69 -2.93 0.93
CA THR A 978 46.40 -3.62 2.04
C THR A 978 47.93 -3.60 1.87
N GLN A 979 48.64 -3.71 3.00
CA GLN A 979 50.11 -3.79 3.05
C GLN A 979 50.62 -5.24 3.13
N ASP A 980 49.74 -6.22 3.33
CA ASP A 980 50.12 -7.63 3.44
C ASP A 980 50.25 -8.28 2.06
N ALA A 981 51.50 -8.52 1.63
CA ALA A 981 51.79 -9.13 0.34
C ALA A 981 51.34 -10.60 0.22
N SER A 982 51.05 -11.29 1.34
CA SER A 982 50.53 -12.66 1.31
C SER A 982 49.09 -12.72 0.77
N LEU A 983 48.38 -11.60 0.77
CA LEU A 983 46.99 -11.46 0.32
C LEU A 983 46.85 -11.09 -1.17
N ALA A 984 47.97 -10.97 -1.90
CA ALA A 984 47.99 -10.54 -3.30
C ALA A 984 47.30 -11.54 -4.25
N ASN A 985 47.34 -12.84 -3.93
CA ASN A 985 46.77 -13.89 -4.75
C ASN A 985 45.50 -14.44 -4.09
N VAL A 986 44.39 -14.48 -4.84
CA VAL A 986 43.11 -14.98 -4.36
C VAL A 986 43.01 -16.51 -4.44
N GLY A 987 43.80 -17.14 -5.30
CA GLY A 987 43.88 -18.60 -5.46
C GLY A 987 42.74 -19.22 -6.28
N LEU A 988 42.01 -18.42 -7.06
CA LEU A 988 40.88 -18.87 -7.88
C LEU A 988 41.40 -19.50 -9.20
N ARG A 989 41.04 -20.76 -9.52
CA ARG A 989 41.38 -21.44 -10.79
C ARG A 989 40.12 -21.66 -11.63
N LEU A 990 40.12 -21.18 -12.88
CA LEU A 990 39.05 -21.39 -13.86
C LEU A 990 39.39 -22.58 -14.79
N THR A 991 38.37 -23.31 -15.24
CA THR A 991 38.54 -24.47 -16.13
C THR A 991 38.30 -24.02 -17.58
N GLU A 992 39.23 -24.27 -18.51
CA GLU A 992 38.99 -23.97 -19.94
C GLU A 992 37.98 -24.97 -20.52
N THR A 993 36.94 -24.49 -21.22
CA THR A 993 35.89 -25.38 -21.76
C THR A 993 35.66 -25.19 -23.28
N PRO A 994 35.49 -26.28 -24.07
CA PRO A 994 35.34 -26.18 -25.52
C PRO A 994 33.96 -25.67 -25.97
N VAL A 995 33.94 -24.99 -27.13
CA VAL A 995 32.73 -24.46 -27.79
C VAL A 995 31.92 -25.60 -28.43
N VAL A 996 30.68 -25.81 -28.00
CA VAL A 996 29.74 -26.75 -28.65
C VAL A 996 29.26 -26.16 -29.98
N SER A 997 29.24 -26.96 -31.04
CA SER A 997 28.79 -26.56 -32.38
C SER A 997 27.26 -26.58 -32.51
N GLN A 998 26.71 -25.68 -33.33
CA GLN A 998 25.27 -25.47 -33.55
C GLN A 998 24.59 -26.73 -34.15
N PRO A 999 23.51 -27.28 -33.54
CA PRO A 999 22.67 -28.26 -34.23
C PRO A 999 21.60 -27.59 -35.12
N GLU A 1000 21.23 -28.24 -36.23
CA GLU A 1000 20.14 -27.82 -37.14
C GLU A 1000 18.73 -28.00 -36.54
N LEU A 1001 17.78 -27.25 -37.11
CA LEU A 1001 16.46 -26.85 -36.60
C LEU A 1001 15.44 -27.96 -36.21
N LEU A 1002 14.64 -27.64 -35.18
CA LEU A 1002 13.22 -27.99 -34.96
C LEU A 1002 12.71 -29.37 -35.41
N GLY A 1003 12.76 -30.33 -34.48
CA GLY A 1003 12.07 -31.61 -34.62
C GLY A 1003 10.61 -31.58 -34.11
N PRO A 1004 9.81 -32.62 -34.43
CA PRO A 1004 8.39 -32.76 -34.00
C PRO A 1004 8.18 -32.90 -32.48
N THR A 1005 9.25 -32.88 -31.69
CA THR A 1005 9.25 -32.93 -30.22
C THR A 1005 9.53 -31.57 -29.57
N ALA A 1006 9.53 -30.49 -30.35
CA ALA A 1006 9.68 -29.13 -29.86
C ALA A 1006 8.62 -28.81 -28.77
N LYS A 1007 9.06 -28.28 -27.62
CA LYS A 1007 8.20 -27.86 -26.50
C LYS A 1007 8.37 -26.36 -26.24
N SER A 1008 7.33 -25.66 -25.78
CA SER A 1008 7.47 -24.31 -25.22
C SER A 1008 8.39 -24.34 -23.99
N GLY A 1009 9.24 -23.32 -23.81
CA GLY A 1009 10.18 -23.24 -22.68
C GLY A 1009 10.33 -21.81 -22.16
N ASP A 1010 10.41 -21.67 -20.83
CA ASP A 1010 10.07 -20.48 -20.03
C ASP A 1010 10.55 -19.11 -20.58
N GLY A 1011 9.65 -18.11 -20.63
CA GLY A 1011 9.90 -16.72 -21.07
C GLY A 1011 9.31 -15.65 -20.15
N VAL A 1012 9.87 -14.43 -20.19
CA VAL A 1012 9.43 -13.31 -19.32
C VAL A 1012 8.25 -12.55 -19.96
N ILE A 1013 7.08 -12.58 -19.31
CA ILE A 1013 5.84 -11.94 -19.80
C ILE A 1013 5.64 -10.57 -19.14
N GLY A 1014 5.13 -9.58 -19.89
CA GLY A 1014 4.77 -8.26 -19.36
C GLY A 1014 5.94 -7.29 -19.16
N MET A 1015 7.02 -7.42 -19.93
CA MET A 1015 8.19 -6.55 -19.83
C MET A 1015 7.92 -5.17 -20.42
N ARG A 1016 8.56 -4.15 -19.82
CA ARG A 1016 8.35 -2.75 -20.16
C ARG A 1016 9.69 -2.08 -20.49
N LEU A 1017 9.96 -1.82 -21.76
CA LEU A 1017 11.17 -1.10 -22.18
C LEU A 1017 10.91 0.39 -22.35
N SER A 1018 11.84 1.23 -21.89
CA SER A 1018 11.79 2.69 -21.98
C SER A 1018 12.96 3.27 -22.77
N PRO A 1019 12.89 4.51 -23.30
CA PRO A 1019 14.01 5.18 -23.96
C PRO A 1019 15.16 5.52 -22.99
N LEU A 1020 16.39 5.60 -23.51
CA LEU A 1020 17.63 5.78 -22.74
C LEU A 1020 17.66 7.07 -21.91
N ARG A 1021 16.84 8.06 -22.26
CA ARG A 1021 16.76 9.37 -21.62
C ARG A 1021 15.34 9.64 -21.12
N GLU A 1022 14.92 8.94 -20.07
CA GLU A 1022 13.75 9.34 -19.30
C GLU A 1022 14.13 9.62 -17.84
N LYS A 1023 13.65 10.77 -17.34
CA LYS A 1023 14.01 11.36 -16.05
C LYS A 1023 13.64 10.43 -14.88
N GLY A 1024 14.59 9.59 -14.48
CA GLY A 1024 14.73 9.13 -13.10
C GLY A 1024 13.75 8.07 -12.59
N LYS A 1025 13.03 7.31 -13.43
CA LYS A 1025 12.13 6.26 -12.91
C LYS A 1025 12.07 4.88 -13.58
N TYR A 1026 12.68 4.59 -14.74
CA TYR A 1026 12.72 3.22 -15.30
C TYR A 1026 14.04 2.93 -16.03
N VAL A 1027 14.53 1.67 -15.94
CA VAL A 1027 15.97 1.30 -16.08
C VAL A 1027 16.24 0.40 -17.30
N ASP A 1028 15.20 -0.07 -18.00
CA ASP A 1028 15.32 -1.22 -18.90
C ASP A 1028 15.25 -0.73 -20.35
N TYR A 1029 16.40 -0.46 -20.97
CA TYR A 1029 16.53 0.02 -22.35
C TYR A 1029 16.95 -1.09 -23.33
N PHE A 1030 17.75 -2.04 -22.85
CA PHE A 1030 18.34 -3.12 -23.63
C PHE A 1030 17.77 -4.45 -23.15
N ILE A 1031 17.54 -5.38 -24.07
CA ILE A 1031 17.23 -6.78 -23.74
C ILE A 1031 17.97 -7.73 -24.68
N ASP A 1032 18.62 -8.71 -24.09
CA ASP A 1032 19.14 -9.90 -24.76
C ASP A 1032 18.05 -10.99 -24.65
N LEU A 1033 17.55 -11.49 -25.78
CA LEU A 1033 16.47 -12.48 -25.85
C LEU A 1033 16.98 -13.92 -25.70
N ASP A 1034 18.27 -14.14 -25.88
CA ASP A 1034 18.90 -15.43 -25.59
C ASP A 1034 18.99 -15.67 -24.09
N THR A 1035 19.28 -14.63 -23.31
CA THR A 1035 19.54 -14.74 -21.87
C THR A 1035 18.47 -14.09 -20.97
N GLY A 1036 17.62 -13.21 -21.51
CA GLY A 1036 16.69 -12.38 -20.76
C GLY A 1036 17.35 -11.21 -20.01
N GLU A 1037 18.64 -10.97 -20.24
CA GLU A 1037 19.41 -9.91 -19.56
C GLU A 1037 19.01 -8.51 -20.03
N GLN A 1038 19.12 -7.54 -19.11
CA GLN A 1038 18.94 -6.13 -19.39
C GLN A 1038 20.22 -5.35 -19.03
N PRO A 1039 21.23 -5.33 -19.92
CA PRO A 1039 22.52 -4.75 -19.60
C PRO A 1039 22.42 -3.27 -19.27
N ARG A 1040 23.17 -2.80 -18.27
CA ARG A 1040 23.25 -1.36 -18.00
C ARG A 1040 24.04 -0.65 -19.11
N PRO A 1041 23.57 0.53 -19.59
CA PRO A 1041 24.36 1.33 -20.51
C PRO A 1041 25.69 1.76 -19.87
N PRO A 1042 26.76 1.92 -20.66
CA PRO A 1042 28.00 2.54 -20.20
C PRO A 1042 27.71 3.91 -19.59
N GLN A 1043 28.43 4.29 -18.53
CA GLN A 1043 28.22 5.58 -17.86
C GLN A 1043 28.37 6.77 -18.83
N ALA A 1044 29.18 6.62 -19.88
CA ALA A 1044 29.32 7.59 -20.96
C ALA A 1044 28.02 7.87 -21.74
N PHE A 1045 27.13 6.89 -21.90
CA PHE A 1045 25.85 7.05 -22.60
C PHE A 1045 24.82 7.84 -21.77
N VAL A 1046 25.03 7.92 -20.46
CA VAL A 1046 24.15 8.57 -19.48
C VAL A 1046 24.61 10.01 -19.17
N LYS A 1047 25.79 10.45 -19.65
CA LYS A 1047 26.30 11.80 -19.41
C LYS A 1047 25.48 12.89 -20.15
N PRO A 1048 25.25 14.07 -19.55
CA PRO A 1048 24.39 15.11 -20.14
C PRO A 1048 24.97 15.77 -21.40
N ASP A 1049 26.29 15.92 -21.45
CA ASP A 1049 26.96 16.92 -22.31
C ASP A 1049 27.10 16.53 -23.79
N ALA A 1050 26.93 15.24 -24.13
CA ALA A 1050 26.88 14.74 -25.50
C ALA A 1050 26.07 13.43 -25.58
N PRO A 1051 24.80 13.44 -26.02
CA PRO A 1051 24.02 12.21 -26.23
C PRO A 1051 24.68 11.30 -27.29
N PRO A 1052 24.80 9.99 -27.04
CA PRO A 1052 25.07 9.06 -28.11
C PRO A 1052 23.90 9.08 -29.10
N THR A 1053 24.21 9.01 -30.38
CA THR A 1053 23.24 8.79 -31.45
C THR A 1053 22.63 7.40 -31.36
N GLU A 1054 21.42 7.19 -31.89
CA GLU A 1054 20.81 5.85 -31.96
C GLU A 1054 21.73 4.83 -32.63
N THR A 1055 22.51 5.26 -33.64
CA THR A 1055 23.49 4.43 -34.34
C THR A 1055 24.63 3.99 -33.43
N GLU A 1056 25.15 4.86 -32.57
CA GLU A 1056 26.20 4.51 -31.60
C GLU A 1056 25.68 3.55 -30.53
N VAL A 1057 24.46 3.77 -30.07
CA VAL A 1057 23.79 2.89 -29.10
C VAL A 1057 23.54 1.51 -29.71
N ALA A 1058 23.02 1.45 -30.95
CA ALA A 1058 22.78 0.21 -31.66
C ALA A 1058 24.08 -0.54 -32.00
N ALA A 1059 25.16 0.17 -32.35
CA ALA A 1059 26.47 -0.44 -32.61
C ALA A 1059 27.08 -1.04 -31.34
N TRP A 1060 26.96 -0.35 -30.20
CA TRP A 1060 27.39 -0.88 -28.91
C TRP A 1060 26.54 -2.08 -28.49
N ALA A 1061 25.20 -1.99 -28.64
CA ALA A 1061 24.28 -3.08 -28.35
C ALA A 1061 24.64 -4.35 -29.14
N ALA A 1062 24.91 -4.19 -30.44
CA ALA A 1062 25.35 -5.29 -31.31
C ALA A 1062 26.70 -5.91 -30.91
N GLN A 1063 27.62 -5.14 -30.30
CA GLN A 1063 28.89 -5.64 -29.78
C GLN A 1063 28.71 -6.42 -28.47
N GLN A 1064 27.72 -6.04 -27.65
CA GLN A 1064 27.43 -6.71 -26.37
C GLN A 1064 26.52 -7.94 -26.51
N GLY A 1065 25.99 -8.23 -27.71
CA GLY A 1065 25.07 -9.36 -27.92
C GLY A 1065 23.64 -9.04 -27.50
N ILE A 1066 23.21 -7.77 -27.60
CA ILE A 1066 21.85 -7.34 -27.25
C ILE A 1066 20.94 -7.48 -28.48
N ASP A 1067 19.75 -8.04 -28.29
CA ASP A 1067 18.79 -8.35 -29.35
C ASP A 1067 17.75 -7.26 -29.59
N LEU A 1068 17.20 -6.63 -28.54
CA LEU A 1068 16.22 -5.54 -28.70
C LEU A 1068 16.59 -4.27 -27.93
N ILE A 1069 16.19 -3.14 -28.52
CA ILE A 1069 16.22 -1.81 -27.89
C ILE A 1069 14.91 -1.06 -28.13
N CYS A 1070 14.61 -0.08 -27.28
CA CYS A 1070 13.45 0.79 -27.45
C CYS A 1070 13.84 2.11 -28.13
N VAL A 1071 13.16 2.47 -29.22
CA VAL A 1071 13.47 3.69 -30.02
C VAL A 1071 12.23 4.54 -30.27
N PRO A 1072 12.39 5.88 -30.41
CA PRO A 1072 11.31 6.75 -30.83
C PRO A 1072 10.95 6.51 -32.31
N TYR A 1073 9.65 6.45 -32.60
CA TYR A 1073 9.08 6.28 -33.93
C TYR A 1073 8.06 7.40 -34.21
N LYS A 1074 8.10 7.97 -35.41
CA LYS A 1074 7.17 9.02 -35.85
C LYS A 1074 6.24 8.47 -36.93
N THR A 1075 4.95 8.48 -36.64
CA THR A 1075 3.90 8.01 -37.56
C THR A 1075 3.74 8.94 -38.77
N ALA A 1076 3.10 8.46 -39.84
CA ALA A 1076 2.76 9.26 -41.02
C ALA A 1076 1.87 10.48 -40.68
N ALA A 1077 1.06 10.39 -39.61
CA ALA A 1077 0.24 11.48 -39.09
C ALA A 1077 1.03 12.49 -38.22
N GLY A 1078 2.35 12.32 -38.08
CA GLY A 1078 3.23 13.20 -37.32
C GLY A 1078 3.25 12.97 -35.80
N LYS A 1079 2.48 11.99 -35.29
CA LYS A 1079 2.47 11.59 -33.87
C LYS A 1079 3.76 10.83 -33.55
N GLU A 1080 4.47 11.26 -32.50
CA GLU A 1080 5.63 10.55 -31.94
C GLU A 1080 5.17 9.48 -30.95
N MET A 1081 5.77 8.30 -31.03
CA MET A 1081 5.55 7.15 -30.17
C MET A 1081 6.83 6.32 -30.03
N LEU A 1082 6.77 5.20 -29.33
CA LEU A 1082 7.92 4.30 -29.15
C LEU A 1082 7.68 2.98 -29.87
N ALA A 1083 8.76 2.35 -30.30
CA ALA A 1083 8.74 1.04 -30.96
C ALA A 1083 9.94 0.20 -30.53
N LEU A 1084 9.79 -1.12 -30.63
CA LEU A 1084 10.88 -2.07 -30.44
C LEU A 1084 11.71 -2.18 -31.72
N LYS A 1085 13.03 -2.12 -31.58
CA LYS A 1085 13.97 -2.32 -32.66
C LYS A 1085 14.82 -3.57 -32.40
N ALA A 1086 14.80 -4.49 -33.35
CA ALA A 1086 15.62 -5.69 -33.40
C ALA A 1086 17.03 -5.39 -33.90
N ILE A 1087 18.04 -5.96 -33.24
CA ILE A 1087 19.46 -5.77 -33.50
C ILE A 1087 20.06 -7.10 -33.96
N GLY A 1088 20.40 -7.22 -35.24
CA GLY A 1088 21.04 -8.43 -35.77
C GLY A 1088 20.13 -9.67 -35.89
N MET A 1089 18.84 -9.56 -35.54
CA MET A 1089 17.86 -10.65 -35.60
C MET A 1089 17.23 -10.77 -36.99
N LYS A 1090 16.73 -11.97 -37.32
CA LYS A 1090 15.79 -12.20 -38.44
C LYS A 1090 14.37 -12.20 -37.91
N VAL A 1091 13.49 -11.35 -38.42
CA VAL A 1091 12.11 -11.21 -37.91
C VAL A 1091 11.06 -11.31 -39.01
N ARG A 1092 10.00 -12.09 -38.75
CA ARG A 1092 8.84 -12.28 -39.62
C ARG A 1092 7.55 -12.05 -38.83
N GLU A 1093 6.66 -11.22 -39.34
CA GLU A 1093 5.33 -11.02 -38.81
C GLU A 1093 4.41 -12.18 -39.19
N LEU A 1094 3.66 -12.72 -38.23
CA LEU A 1094 2.70 -13.79 -38.44
C LEU A 1094 1.32 -13.23 -38.72
N SER A 1095 0.61 -13.81 -39.69
CA SER A 1095 -0.81 -13.50 -39.86
C SER A 1095 -1.64 -14.04 -38.69
N PRO A 1096 -2.82 -13.46 -38.37
CA PRO A 1096 -3.69 -13.97 -37.31
C PRO A 1096 -4.09 -15.45 -37.50
N SER A 1097 -4.14 -15.93 -38.74
CA SER A 1097 -4.41 -17.33 -39.06
C SER A 1097 -3.21 -18.24 -38.79
N GLU A 1098 -1.99 -17.79 -39.06
CA GLU A 1098 -0.76 -18.53 -38.73
C GLU A 1098 -0.56 -18.60 -37.22
N LEU A 1099 -0.79 -17.50 -36.49
CA LEU A 1099 -0.70 -17.47 -35.04
C LEU A 1099 -1.68 -18.44 -34.37
N ARG A 1100 -2.96 -18.46 -34.80
CA ARG A 1100 -3.97 -19.43 -34.30
C ARG A 1100 -3.67 -20.89 -34.63
N ASN A 1101 -2.83 -21.16 -35.63
CA ASN A 1101 -2.48 -22.51 -36.07
C ASN A 1101 -0.99 -22.83 -35.86
N LEU A 1102 -0.29 -22.05 -35.04
CA LEU A 1102 1.15 -22.11 -34.87
C LEU A 1102 1.61 -23.53 -34.51
N ASP A 1103 0.98 -24.15 -33.51
CA ASP A 1103 1.28 -25.53 -33.08
C ASP A 1103 1.16 -26.56 -34.21
N LYS A 1104 0.15 -26.41 -35.08
CA LYS A 1104 -0.07 -27.33 -36.21
C LYS A 1104 0.98 -27.15 -37.30
N ILE A 1105 1.39 -25.91 -37.58
CA ILE A 1105 2.44 -25.60 -38.56
C ILE A 1105 3.77 -26.22 -38.08
N LEU A 1106 4.06 -26.08 -36.80
CA LEU A 1106 5.30 -26.56 -36.18
C LEU A 1106 5.36 -28.06 -36.04
N ALA A 1107 4.22 -28.70 -35.80
CA ALA A 1107 4.10 -30.16 -35.84
C ALA A 1107 4.51 -30.75 -37.21
N THR A 1108 4.54 -29.95 -38.28
CA THR A 1108 5.05 -30.39 -39.60
C THR A 1108 6.56 -30.23 -39.79
N GLY A 1109 7.28 -29.71 -38.79
CA GLY A 1109 8.71 -29.40 -38.88
C GLY A 1109 9.03 -28.20 -39.79
N LYS A 1110 8.04 -27.33 -40.05
CA LYS A 1110 8.20 -26.13 -40.88
C LYS A 1110 7.92 -24.88 -40.04
N LEU A 1111 8.66 -23.81 -40.31
CA LEU A 1111 8.36 -22.49 -39.77
C LEU A 1111 7.18 -21.85 -40.54
N PRO A 1112 6.35 -21.03 -39.87
CA PRO A 1112 5.34 -20.21 -40.53
C PRO A 1112 5.91 -19.37 -41.68
N ALA A 1113 5.08 -19.11 -42.69
CA ALA A 1113 5.51 -18.33 -43.84
C ALA A 1113 5.68 -16.87 -43.43
N GLY A 1114 4.71 -16.25 -42.74
CA GLY A 1114 4.80 -14.86 -42.29
C GLY A 1114 5.24 -13.84 -43.37
N GLN A 1115 5.33 -12.57 -42.98
CA GLN A 1115 5.88 -11.50 -43.83
C GLN A 1115 7.16 -10.94 -43.20
N PRO A 1116 8.22 -10.63 -43.95
CA PRO A 1116 9.38 -9.94 -43.39
C PRO A 1116 8.98 -8.59 -42.75
N ALA A 1117 9.31 -8.40 -41.47
CA ALA A 1117 8.93 -7.20 -40.69
C ALA A 1117 10.03 -6.11 -40.68
N GLY A 1118 11.28 -6.49 -40.98
CA GLY A 1118 12.45 -5.61 -40.86
C GLY A 1118 12.89 -5.41 -39.40
N GLU A 1119 13.67 -4.34 -39.15
CA GLU A 1119 14.25 -4.09 -37.82
C GLU A 1119 13.26 -3.50 -36.80
N LEU A 1120 12.16 -2.88 -37.25
CA LEU A 1120 11.17 -2.26 -36.34
C LEU A 1120 9.94 -3.17 -36.22
N LEU A 1121 9.61 -3.59 -35.01
CA LEU A 1121 8.50 -4.50 -34.71
C LEU A 1121 7.17 -3.73 -34.68
N ILE A 1122 6.66 -3.39 -35.88
CA ILE A 1122 5.38 -2.70 -36.09
C ILE A 1122 4.68 -3.39 -37.26
N HIS A 1123 3.36 -3.58 -37.17
CA HIS A 1123 2.53 -4.13 -38.25
C HIS A 1123 2.85 -3.45 -39.59
N VAL A 1124 3.11 -4.23 -40.63
CA VAL A 1124 3.27 -3.71 -41.99
C VAL A 1124 2.06 -4.09 -42.83
N ASP A 1125 1.24 -3.09 -43.17
CA ASP A 1125 0.05 -3.29 -43.99
C ASP A 1125 0.44 -3.86 -45.37
N ALA A 1126 -0.20 -4.97 -45.75
CA ALA A 1126 0.18 -5.76 -46.90
C ALA A 1126 0.00 -5.01 -48.23
N GLU A 1127 -0.99 -4.12 -48.33
CA GLU A 1127 -1.35 -3.39 -49.55
C GLU A 1127 -0.56 -2.08 -49.67
N THR A 1128 -0.51 -1.31 -48.59
CA THR A 1128 0.08 0.04 -48.59
C THR A 1128 1.58 0.02 -48.29
N LYS A 1129 2.10 -1.10 -47.75
CA LYS A 1129 3.46 -1.23 -47.20
C LYS A 1129 3.80 -0.18 -46.13
N GLN A 1130 2.78 0.44 -45.54
CA GLN A 1130 2.96 1.40 -44.45
C GLN A 1130 2.93 0.68 -43.11
N ARG A 1131 3.70 1.22 -42.15
CA ARG A 1131 3.72 0.73 -40.77
C ARG A 1131 2.54 1.30 -40.01
N ASN A 1132 1.75 0.43 -39.39
CA ASN A 1132 0.60 0.81 -38.57
C ASN A 1132 0.79 0.34 -37.11
N PRO A 1133 1.16 1.23 -36.19
CA PRO A 1133 1.41 0.85 -34.80
C PRO A 1133 0.14 0.64 -33.96
N ASP A 1134 -1.06 0.88 -34.53
CA ASP A 1134 -2.33 0.71 -33.82
C ASP A 1134 -2.91 -0.72 -33.94
N VAL A 1135 -2.18 -1.67 -34.54
CA VAL A 1135 -2.62 -3.04 -34.80
C VAL A 1135 -1.80 -4.04 -33.98
N ASP A 1136 -2.48 -4.85 -33.16
CA ASP A 1136 -1.86 -5.95 -32.43
C ASP A 1136 -1.23 -6.95 -33.41
N SER A 1137 0.02 -7.33 -33.17
CA SER A 1137 0.84 -8.10 -34.10
C SER A 1137 1.74 -9.08 -33.38
N ALA A 1138 2.09 -10.18 -34.05
CA ALA A 1138 2.98 -11.20 -33.53
C ALA A 1138 4.16 -11.42 -34.48
N PHE A 1139 5.37 -11.47 -33.92
CA PHE A 1139 6.63 -11.51 -34.66
C PHE A 1139 7.43 -12.75 -34.27
N LEU A 1140 7.62 -13.65 -35.23
CA LEU A 1140 8.55 -14.76 -35.12
C LEU A 1140 9.98 -14.26 -35.37
N PHE A 1141 10.90 -14.52 -34.44
CA PHE A 1141 12.28 -14.06 -34.53
C PHE A 1141 13.31 -15.18 -34.46
N THR A 1142 14.48 -14.94 -35.04
CA THR A 1142 15.70 -15.73 -34.83
C THR A 1142 16.85 -14.78 -34.43
N THR A 1143 17.48 -15.00 -33.27
CA THR A 1143 18.64 -14.24 -32.78
C THR A 1143 19.89 -14.55 -33.61
N LYS A 1144 20.97 -13.77 -33.43
CA LYS A 1144 22.24 -14.00 -34.13
C LYS A 1144 22.92 -15.29 -33.67
N GLU A 1145 22.70 -15.65 -32.42
CA GLU A 1145 23.15 -16.85 -31.71
C GLU A 1145 22.35 -18.09 -32.14
N GLY A 1146 21.20 -17.87 -32.80
CA GLY A 1146 20.40 -18.88 -33.47
C GLY A 1146 19.20 -19.37 -32.65
N SER A 1147 18.81 -18.66 -31.59
CA SER A 1147 17.60 -18.94 -30.82
C SER A 1147 16.36 -18.45 -31.58
N LEU A 1148 15.30 -19.23 -31.54
CA LEU A 1148 14.02 -18.91 -32.16
C LEU A 1148 13.01 -18.51 -31.08
N GLY A 1149 12.07 -17.61 -31.39
CA GLY A 1149 10.98 -17.27 -30.47
C GLY A 1149 9.90 -16.39 -31.08
N LEU A 1150 8.92 -15.99 -30.27
CA LEU A 1150 7.78 -15.18 -30.66
C LEU A 1150 7.66 -13.93 -29.76
N ILE A 1151 7.38 -12.78 -30.35
CA ILE A 1151 7.11 -11.51 -29.65
C ILE A 1151 5.72 -11.03 -30.05
N GLU A 1152 4.83 -10.80 -29.09
CA GLU A 1152 3.54 -10.14 -29.34
C GLU A 1152 3.58 -8.68 -28.89
N THR A 1153 3.21 -7.77 -29.79
CA THR A 1153 3.02 -6.35 -29.48
C THR A 1153 1.52 -6.08 -29.35
N ARG A 1154 1.08 -5.60 -28.18
CA ARG A 1154 -0.32 -5.27 -27.91
C ARG A 1154 -0.50 -3.80 -27.54
N MET A 1155 -1.59 -3.18 -28.00
CA MET A 1155 -1.96 -1.82 -27.61
C MET A 1155 -2.59 -1.79 -26.20
N TYR A 1156 -1.81 -1.33 -25.21
CA TYR A 1156 -2.31 -1.10 -23.86
C TYR A 1156 -2.96 0.29 -23.72
N GLY A 1157 -4.29 0.36 -23.78
CA GLY A 1157 -5.04 1.60 -23.55
C GLY A 1157 -6.56 1.42 -23.53
N ARG A 1158 -7.13 1.49 -22.30
CA ARG A 1158 -8.56 1.42 -21.93
C ARG A 1158 -9.26 0.06 -22.10
N GLY A 1159 -9.17 -0.76 -21.05
CA GLY A 1159 -10.21 -1.75 -20.72
C GLY A 1159 -9.77 -3.21 -20.67
N ARG A 1160 -8.87 -3.58 -19.77
CA ARG A 1160 -8.84 -4.87 -19.04
C ARG A 1160 -7.62 -4.91 -18.11
N SER A 1161 -7.85 -4.84 -16.81
CA SER A 1161 -6.93 -5.42 -15.80
C SER A 1161 -7.61 -5.44 -14.43
N SER A 1162 -8.02 -6.64 -14.01
CA SER A 1162 -8.02 -7.03 -12.61
C SER A 1162 -7.06 -8.21 -12.47
N ALA A 1163 -5.85 -7.94 -11.98
CA ALA A 1163 -5.10 -8.75 -11.01
C ALA A 1163 -3.71 -8.12 -10.80
N ALA A 1164 -3.23 -8.15 -9.56
CA ALA A 1164 -1.97 -7.61 -9.05
C ALA A 1164 -1.81 -6.08 -9.03
N SER A 1165 -2.16 -5.52 -7.86
CA SER A 1165 -1.56 -4.33 -7.28
C SER A 1165 -0.04 -4.22 -7.51
N LEU A 1166 0.42 -3.12 -8.12
CA LEU A 1166 1.76 -2.60 -7.93
C LEU A 1166 1.66 -1.11 -7.57
N PHE A 1167 2.27 -0.79 -6.43
CA PHE A 1167 2.33 0.53 -5.82
C PHE A 1167 3.05 1.55 -6.73
N ASP A 1168 2.40 2.69 -6.99
CA ASP A 1168 3.07 4.00 -6.98
C ASP A 1168 2.26 4.94 -6.06
N PRO A 1169 2.76 5.30 -4.87
CA PRO A 1169 2.05 6.21 -3.97
C PRO A 1169 2.16 7.69 -4.41
N ASN A 1170 2.81 8.00 -5.53
CA ASN A 1170 3.02 9.37 -6.00
C ASN A 1170 2.60 9.55 -7.44
N GLY A 1171 1.35 9.98 -7.61
CA GLY A 1171 0.81 10.34 -8.91
C GLY A 1171 1.57 11.48 -9.59
N ASP A 1172 1.71 11.33 -10.91
CA ASP A 1172 1.55 12.44 -11.84
C ASP A 1172 0.66 11.94 -12.99
N ALA A 1173 -0.46 12.63 -13.18
CA ALA A 1173 -1.29 12.49 -14.35
C ALA A 1173 -0.76 13.43 -15.45
N ALA A 1174 -0.10 12.89 -16.46
CA ALA A 1174 0.15 13.57 -17.72
C ALA A 1174 -0.10 12.58 -18.86
N GLY A 1175 -1.05 12.86 -19.76
CA GLY A 1175 -1.25 12.08 -20.98
C GLY A 1175 -0.14 12.32 -22.01
N PRO A 1176 -0.21 11.74 -23.23
CA PRO A 1176 -0.80 10.45 -23.59
C PRO A 1176 0.15 9.31 -23.20
N THR A 1177 -0.38 8.13 -22.85
CA THR A 1177 0.30 6.82 -22.81
C THR A 1177 1.77 6.83 -22.38
N SER A 1178 2.04 6.40 -21.15
CA SER A 1178 3.37 6.13 -20.60
C SER A 1178 4.43 5.79 -21.66
N ARG A 1179 5.52 6.57 -21.73
CA ARG A 1179 6.60 6.46 -22.73
C ARG A 1179 7.44 5.17 -22.57
N SER A 1180 6.80 4.05 -22.80
CA SER A 1180 7.37 2.72 -22.71
C SER A 1180 6.54 1.75 -23.54
N VAL A 1181 7.18 0.77 -24.16
CA VAL A 1181 6.47 -0.29 -24.87
C VAL A 1181 6.30 -1.48 -23.92
N LEU A 1182 5.04 -1.87 -23.66
CA LEU A 1182 4.73 -3.14 -23.02
C LEU A 1182 4.66 -4.20 -24.12
N PHE A 1183 5.36 -5.31 -23.93
CA PHE A 1183 5.25 -6.46 -24.82
C PHE A 1183 5.15 -7.73 -23.99
N ASP A 1184 4.36 -8.66 -24.52
CA ASP A 1184 4.25 -10.00 -23.97
C ASP A 1184 5.14 -10.90 -24.83
N MET A 1185 6.19 -11.44 -24.24
CA MET A 1185 6.89 -12.58 -24.84
C MET A 1185 6.08 -13.82 -24.50
N HIS A 1186 5.19 -14.22 -25.42
CA HIS A 1186 4.63 -15.56 -25.37
C HIS A 1186 5.70 -16.52 -25.95
N GLU A 1187 6.12 -17.47 -25.13
CA GLU A 1187 6.93 -18.59 -25.60
C GLU A 1187 6.23 -19.37 -26.71
N ILE A 1188 7.03 -20.21 -27.38
CA ILE A 1188 6.81 -21.09 -28.54
C ILE A 1188 7.67 -20.48 -29.65
N ILE A 1189 8.86 -21.02 -29.99
CA ILE A 1189 9.22 -22.37 -30.46
C ILE A 1189 10.75 -22.55 -30.28
N PRO A 1190 11.30 -23.72 -29.86
CA PRO A 1190 12.74 -23.99 -29.81
C PRO A 1190 13.56 -23.67 -31.07
#